data_AF-A0A1Z5KF26-F1
#
_entry.id   AF-A0A1Z5KF26-F1
#
_cell.length_a   1.000
_cell.length_b   1.000
_cell.length_c   1.000
_cell.angle_alpha   90.00
_cell.angle_beta   90.00
_cell.angle_gamma   90.00
#
_symmetry.space_group_name_H-M   'P 1'
#
loop_
_entity.id
_entity.type
_entity.pdbx_description
1 polymer ?
#
loop_
_entity_poly.entity_id
_entity_poly.type
_entity_poly.pdbx_seq_one_letter_code
_entity_poly.pdbx_strand_id
1 'polypeptide(L)'
;MAEIEIPPFERYRGVDSYFGGSSPLSEGVGYLVVLGFGMFFSVFTTFLVFLNKHYGAKGDETSEHFNTAGRMVKTGLTASVIISQWTWAATLLQSSNVAWAYGVSGPFWYASGATIQVLLFGVLAINLKKVAPSSHTVAEIVNARWGRTAHLTFLFFCFCANIIVTSMLLLGGAATVEALTGMDYRLASFLIPWGIILYTASGGLQATFLASYLHTMIIFAVLISMVFLVYVKEYSSDIIYDFLKSTVERDTAFCEDYFFDATKNETFFAPGKYACGPVSGNKDGSFLTMLSSDGLMFGLINIVGNFGTVFVDQSYWQSAIAARPESAAKGYLLGGICWFSIPFSLATSLGLASTALMLPISSSEAGSGLVPPAVAVELLGNTGAALILIMLFMAIVSTGSAESIAVSSLVAYDIYREYINPEATGEQILFVSRVVIVVFGAFMGVFSIILYEIGLNLGWVYLFMGVVIGSAVFPLWNMMTWKKASGTGAVIAAWSGLALAVTGWLVAATIQSGEISIDALGTNEVMLSGNLIAILSSGFIHYVYSVFIDPQDYDFATLDASIKLVEDDRRGLTEAEKDPRVLQKAERWIVRRGYILTLVLIVVWPLLSVPAGVFSKSYFAFWVLIAMCWGFGAAIIITVLPLSESSDDINMVLSGAVNAMLGKEPVRPAAAMAAAGKADDDATPEKEMVDEE
;
A
#
# COMPACT_ATOMS: atom_id res chain seq x y z
N MET A 1 22.06 21.25 -34.69
CA MET A 1 21.98 19.90 -34.12
C MET A 1 23.19 19.76 -33.24
N ALA A 2 23.03 20.09 -31.96
CA ALA A 2 24.07 19.88 -30.96
C ALA A 2 24.25 18.36 -30.78
N GLU A 3 25.49 17.93 -30.58
CA GLU A 3 25.87 16.55 -30.27
C GLU A 3 24.95 16.03 -29.17
N ILE A 4 24.19 14.97 -29.47
CA ILE A 4 23.48 14.22 -28.43
C ILE A 4 24.60 13.59 -27.60
N GLU A 5 24.81 14.12 -26.39
CA GLU A 5 25.74 13.56 -25.42
C GLU A 5 25.50 12.05 -25.35
N ILE A 6 26.56 11.30 -25.61
CA ILE A 6 26.62 9.86 -25.41
C ILE A 6 26.21 9.62 -23.94
N PRO A 7 25.38 8.59 -23.63
CA PRO A 7 25.09 8.24 -22.24
C PRO A 7 26.38 8.19 -21.42
N PRO A 8 26.33 8.38 -20.09
CA PRO A 8 27.51 8.56 -19.24
C PRO A 8 28.34 7.27 -19.05
N PHE A 9 28.39 6.41 -20.06
CA PHE A 9 29.11 5.15 -20.12
C PHE A 9 30.55 5.32 -19.62
N GLU A 10 31.30 6.26 -20.19
CA GLU A 10 32.71 6.43 -19.78
C GLU A 10 32.87 6.87 -18.31
N ARG A 11 31.87 7.54 -17.73
CA ARG A 11 31.91 7.97 -16.31
C ARG A 11 31.84 6.78 -15.35
N TYR A 12 31.11 5.73 -15.74
CA TYR A 12 30.82 4.57 -14.88
C TYR A 12 31.54 3.29 -15.30
N ARG A 13 32.45 3.39 -16.28
CA ARG A 13 33.29 2.27 -16.69
C ARG A 13 34.16 1.78 -15.53
N GLY A 14 34.11 0.48 -15.26
CA GLY A 14 34.84 -0.17 -14.16
C GLY A 14 34.27 0.11 -12.76
N VAL A 15 33.05 0.64 -12.65
CA VAL A 15 32.36 0.86 -11.37
C VAL A 15 31.41 -0.30 -11.09
N ASP A 16 31.56 -0.96 -9.94
CA ASP A 16 30.81 -2.16 -9.56
C ASP A 16 29.50 -1.90 -8.81
N SER A 17 29.35 -0.71 -8.23
CA SER A 17 28.17 -0.27 -7.48
C SER A 17 27.97 1.24 -7.59
N TYR A 18 26.71 1.67 -7.76
CA TYR A 18 26.35 3.08 -7.78
C TYR A 18 26.49 3.72 -6.39
N PHE A 19 26.14 2.97 -5.34
CA PHE A 19 26.18 3.44 -3.95
C PHE A 19 27.40 2.96 -3.16
N GLY A 20 28.38 2.33 -3.80
CA GLY A 20 29.61 1.86 -3.15
C GLY A 20 30.57 2.96 -2.70
N GLY A 21 30.35 4.20 -3.15
CA GLY A 21 31.12 5.39 -2.78
C GLY A 21 30.61 6.12 -1.52
N SER A 22 31.00 7.38 -1.36
CA SER A 22 30.46 8.22 -0.29
C SER A 22 28.98 8.55 -0.54
N SER A 23 28.16 8.49 0.51
CA SER A 23 26.75 8.86 0.43
C SER A 23 26.54 10.31 -0.05
N PRO A 24 25.51 10.59 -0.86
CA PRO A 24 25.26 11.94 -1.38
C PRO A 24 24.83 12.94 -0.29
N LEU A 25 24.21 12.45 0.79
CA LEU A 25 23.83 13.24 1.95
C LEU A 25 24.63 12.82 3.17
N SER A 26 24.76 13.73 4.14
CA SER A 26 25.37 13.43 5.43
C SER A 26 24.44 12.59 6.32
N GLU A 27 25.01 11.79 7.21
CA GLU A 27 24.26 11.00 8.21
C GLU A 27 23.27 11.86 9.03
N GLY A 28 23.61 13.11 9.33
CA GLY A 28 22.72 14.04 10.05
C GLY A 28 21.38 14.29 9.33
N VAL A 29 21.37 14.24 8.00
CA VAL A 29 20.12 14.31 7.21
C VAL A 29 19.32 13.01 7.38
N GLY A 30 19.99 11.86 7.45
CA GLY A 30 19.36 10.58 7.77
C GLY A 30 18.61 10.63 9.10
N TYR A 31 19.27 11.04 10.19
CA TYR A 31 18.63 11.21 11.49
C TYR A 31 17.49 12.24 11.48
N LEU A 32 17.68 13.37 10.78
CA LEU A 32 16.66 14.40 10.65
C LEU A 32 15.41 13.86 9.94
N VAL A 33 15.57 13.06 8.89
CA VAL A 33 14.43 12.50 8.18
C VAL A 33 13.77 11.39 9.00
N VAL A 34 14.55 10.43 9.51
CA VAL A 34 14.03 9.27 10.27
C VAL A 34 13.28 9.69 11.53
N LEU A 35 13.84 10.61 12.32
CA LEU A 35 13.27 11.02 13.61
C LEU A 35 12.50 12.34 13.52
N GLY A 36 13.00 13.29 12.73
CA GLY A 36 12.43 14.64 12.66
C GLY A 36 11.11 14.70 11.91
N PHE A 37 10.89 13.89 10.87
CA PHE A 37 9.60 13.89 10.17
C PHE A 37 8.47 13.31 11.04
N GLY A 38 8.73 12.21 11.76
CA GLY A 38 7.76 11.66 12.71
C GLY A 38 7.36 12.67 13.77
N MET A 39 8.34 13.41 14.32
CA MET A 39 8.08 14.48 15.27
C MET A 39 7.29 15.65 14.64
N PHE A 40 7.67 16.09 13.44
CA PHE A 40 6.98 17.16 12.71
C PHE A 40 5.51 16.80 12.49
N PHE A 41 5.24 15.61 11.94
CA PHE A 41 3.86 15.19 11.67
C PHE A 41 3.07 14.98 12.95
N SER A 42 3.66 14.43 14.02
CA SER A 42 3.01 14.35 15.32
C SER A 42 2.56 15.72 15.82
N VAL A 43 3.47 16.72 15.85
CA VAL A 43 3.13 18.09 16.26
C VAL A 43 2.08 18.70 15.34
N PHE A 44 2.27 18.56 14.03
CA PHE A 44 1.39 19.15 13.01
C PHE A 44 -0.03 18.59 13.09
N THR A 45 -0.19 17.27 13.16
CA THR A 45 -1.51 16.66 13.23
C THR A 45 -2.17 16.85 14.58
N THR A 46 -1.42 16.79 15.69
CA THR A 46 -1.97 17.11 17.01
C THR A 46 -2.47 18.55 17.03
N PHE A 47 -1.76 19.48 16.38
CA PHE A 47 -2.21 20.85 16.20
C PHE A 47 -3.49 20.94 15.35
N LEU A 48 -3.59 20.21 14.23
CA LEU A 48 -4.81 20.19 13.41
C LEU A 48 -6.01 19.58 14.14
N VAL A 49 -5.80 18.49 14.88
CA VAL A 49 -6.83 17.88 15.74
C VAL A 49 -7.26 18.88 16.82
N PHE A 50 -6.33 19.58 17.45
CA PHE A 50 -6.62 20.63 18.42
C PHE A 50 -7.48 21.76 17.81
N LEU A 51 -7.11 22.25 16.62
CA LEU A 51 -7.89 23.26 15.91
C LEU A 51 -9.31 22.77 15.59
N ASN A 52 -9.43 21.54 15.10
CA ASN A 52 -10.73 20.95 14.79
C ASN A 52 -11.59 20.76 16.05
N LYS A 53 -11.00 20.31 17.16
CA LYS A 53 -11.70 20.15 18.44
C LYS A 53 -12.21 21.47 19.00
N HIS A 54 -11.43 22.54 18.88
CA HIS A 54 -11.77 23.82 19.48
C HIS A 54 -12.67 24.69 18.59
N TYR A 55 -12.47 24.65 17.27
CA TYR A 55 -13.13 25.54 16.31
C TYR A 55 -14.06 24.82 15.32
N GLY A 56 -13.99 23.49 15.23
CA GLY A 56 -14.84 22.68 14.35
C GLY A 56 -16.21 22.33 14.94
N ALA A 57 -16.93 21.45 14.25
CA ALA A 57 -18.18 20.89 14.75
C ALA A 57 -17.87 19.97 15.94
N LYS A 58 -18.43 20.27 17.12
CA LYS A 58 -18.18 19.53 18.36
C LYS A 58 -18.41 18.02 18.19
N GLY A 59 -17.47 17.22 18.70
CA GLY A 59 -17.62 15.80 19.00
C GLY A 59 -16.50 15.37 19.95
N ASP A 60 -16.82 14.59 20.97
CA ASP A 60 -15.82 14.07 21.90
C ASP A 60 -14.98 12.95 21.23
N GLU A 61 -13.71 12.85 21.64
CA GLU A 61 -12.81 11.78 21.20
C GLU A 61 -13.06 10.51 22.04
N THR A 62 -13.95 9.68 21.52
CA THR A 62 -14.25 8.33 22.03
C THR A 62 -13.26 7.30 21.47
N SER A 63 -13.20 6.11 22.08
CA SER A 63 -12.44 4.97 21.53
C SER A 63 -12.99 4.53 20.16
N GLU A 64 -14.30 4.64 19.98
CA GLU A 64 -14.99 4.48 18.70
C GLU A 64 -14.46 5.46 17.65
N HIS A 65 -14.39 6.75 17.99
CA HIS A 65 -13.89 7.78 17.08
C HIS A 65 -12.40 7.59 16.74
N PHE A 66 -11.59 7.19 17.73
CA PHE A 66 -10.17 6.91 17.54
C PHE A 66 -9.93 5.79 16.51
N ASN A 67 -10.74 4.73 16.55
CA ASN A 67 -10.56 3.55 15.70
C ASN A 67 -11.34 3.61 14.38
N THR A 68 -12.38 4.44 14.26
CA THR A 68 -13.29 4.46 13.09
C THR A 68 -13.32 5.80 12.36
N ALA A 69 -12.63 6.82 12.89
CA ALA A 69 -12.70 8.20 12.42
C ALA A 69 -14.16 8.73 12.31
N GLY A 70 -15.05 8.22 13.15
CA GLY A 70 -16.48 8.56 13.17
C GLY A 70 -17.24 8.12 11.92
N ARG A 71 -16.66 7.26 11.06
CA ARG A 71 -17.29 6.69 9.85
C ARG A 71 -17.79 7.72 8.82
N MET A 72 -17.24 8.95 8.87
CA MET A 72 -17.79 10.13 8.17
C MET A 72 -16.90 10.72 7.08
N VAL A 73 -15.97 9.93 6.52
CA VAL A 73 -15.00 10.39 5.52
C VAL A 73 -15.60 10.46 4.11
N LYS A 74 -15.43 11.61 3.45
CA LYS A 74 -15.93 11.93 2.09
C LYS A 74 -15.05 11.31 0.98
N THR A 75 -15.59 11.23 -0.24
CA THR A 75 -15.00 10.50 -1.39
C THR A 75 -13.55 10.86 -1.69
N GLY A 76 -13.23 12.16 -1.77
CA GLY A 76 -11.91 12.64 -2.12
C GLY A 76 -10.87 12.28 -1.06
N LEU A 77 -11.21 12.51 0.21
CA LEU A 77 -10.31 12.14 1.31
C LEU A 77 -10.14 10.63 1.41
N THR A 78 -11.21 9.85 1.25
CA THR A 78 -11.14 8.38 1.14
C THR A 78 -10.21 7.93 0.01
N ALA A 79 -10.33 8.53 -1.18
CA ALA A 79 -9.45 8.21 -2.30
C ALA A 79 -7.96 8.53 -1.99
N SER A 80 -7.69 9.69 -1.38
CA SER A 80 -6.33 10.08 -1.00
C SER A 80 -5.72 9.15 0.06
N VAL A 81 -6.52 8.75 1.05
CA VAL A 81 -6.11 7.80 2.10
C VAL A 81 -5.79 6.43 1.51
N ILE A 82 -6.66 5.91 0.63
CA ILE A 82 -6.44 4.64 -0.06
C ILE A 82 -5.14 4.67 -0.87
N ILE A 83 -4.89 5.75 -1.61
CA ILE A 83 -3.63 5.92 -2.36
C ILE A 83 -2.45 5.95 -1.41
N SER A 84 -2.55 6.70 -0.31
CA SER A 84 -1.47 6.82 0.67
C SER A 84 -1.12 5.47 1.27
N GLN A 85 -2.13 4.72 1.72
CA GLN A 85 -1.96 3.40 2.32
C GLN A 85 -1.45 2.35 1.33
N TRP A 86 -1.78 2.47 0.05
CA TRP A 86 -1.32 1.57 -1.01
C TRP A 86 0.04 2.00 -1.60
N THR A 87 0.52 3.19 -1.29
CA THR A 87 1.83 3.69 -1.76
C THR A 87 2.90 3.35 -0.74
N TRP A 88 3.40 2.12 -0.81
CA TRP A 88 4.47 1.62 0.04
C TRP A 88 5.85 2.04 -0.46
N ALA A 89 6.87 1.78 0.36
CA ALA A 89 8.26 1.74 -0.12
C ALA A 89 8.40 0.84 -1.37
N ALA A 90 7.79 -0.36 -1.37
CA ALA A 90 7.76 -1.23 -2.53
C ALA A 90 7.12 -0.58 -3.77
N THR A 91 6.02 0.17 -3.62
CA THR A 91 5.35 0.84 -4.73
C THR A 91 6.27 1.80 -5.48
N LEU A 92 7.13 2.51 -4.75
CA LEU A 92 8.07 3.46 -5.34
C LEU A 92 9.34 2.78 -5.86
N LEU A 93 9.86 1.82 -5.08
CA LEU A 93 11.16 1.22 -5.30
C LEU A 93 11.10 -0.04 -6.17
N GLN A 94 10.21 -0.98 -5.83
CA GLN A 94 10.08 -2.25 -6.54
C GLN A 94 9.46 -2.10 -7.93
N SER A 95 8.56 -1.13 -8.14
CA SER A 95 8.02 -0.83 -9.48
C SER A 95 9.14 -0.43 -10.46
N SER A 96 10.11 0.37 -9.99
CA SER A 96 11.25 0.79 -10.80
C SER A 96 12.29 -0.32 -10.93
N ASN A 97 12.45 -1.18 -9.93
CA ASN A 97 13.25 -2.41 -10.04
C ASN A 97 12.74 -3.32 -11.16
N VAL A 98 11.43 -3.57 -11.25
CA VAL A 98 10.89 -4.42 -12.33
C VAL A 98 10.93 -3.73 -13.69
N ALA A 99 10.96 -2.40 -13.74
CA ALA A 99 11.26 -1.66 -14.97
C ALA A 99 12.72 -1.80 -15.39
N TRP A 100 13.64 -1.80 -14.42
CA TRP A 100 15.05 -2.06 -14.63
C TRP A 100 15.28 -3.50 -15.14
N ALA A 101 14.56 -4.48 -14.59
CA ALA A 101 14.69 -5.88 -14.97
C ALA A 101 13.99 -6.21 -16.30
N TYR A 102 12.77 -5.71 -16.53
CA TYR A 102 11.90 -6.20 -17.61
C TYR A 102 11.51 -5.13 -18.64
N GLY A 103 11.96 -3.89 -18.47
CA GLY A 103 11.59 -2.78 -19.35
C GLY A 103 10.14 -2.35 -19.16
N VAL A 104 9.48 -1.89 -20.24
CA VAL A 104 8.11 -1.35 -20.20
C VAL A 104 7.06 -2.32 -19.66
N SER A 105 7.33 -3.63 -19.72
CA SER A 105 6.48 -4.68 -19.14
C SER A 105 6.38 -4.55 -17.61
N GLY A 106 7.48 -4.19 -16.94
CA GLY A 106 7.57 -4.06 -15.48
C GLY A 106 6.61 -3.02 -14.88
N PRO A 107 6.72 -1.71 -15.24
CA PRO A 107 5.84 -0.66 -14.75
C PRO A 107 4.36 -1.00 -14.90
N PHE A 108 4.00 -1.60 -16.05
CA PHE A 108 2.63 -1.96 -16.34
C PHE A 108 2.13 -3.11 -15.48
N TRP A 109 2.85 -4.22 -15.40
CA TRP A 109 2.43 -5.37 -14.60
C TRP A 109 2.45 -5.08 -13.11
N TYR A 110 3.34 -4.20 -12.65
CA TYR A 110 3.29 -3.68 -11.29
C TYR A 110 1.99 -2.90 -11.07
N ALA A 111 1.76 -1.84 -11.85
CA ALA A 111 0.64 -0.94 -11.67
C ALA A 111 -0.71 -1.63 -11.87
N SER A 112 -0.89 -2.34 -12.99
CA SER A 112 -2.13 -3.06 -13.30
C SER A 112 -2.37 -4.19 -12.31
N GLY A 113 -1.33 -4.98 -12.02
CA GLY A 113 -1.41 -6.17 -11.19
C GLY A 113 -1.75 -5.86 -9.73
N ALA A 114 -1.42 -4.67 -9.22
CA ALA A 114 -1.73 -4.23 -7.86
C ALA A 114 -2.95 -3.28 -7.77
N THR A 115 -3.44 -2.74 -8.89
CA THR A 115 -4.63 -1.86 -8.88
C THR A 115 -5.93 -2.65 -8.71
N ILE A 116 -6.00 -3.86 -9.27
CA ILE A 116 -7.25 -4.63 -9.32
C ILE A 116 -7.78 -5.02 -7.94
N GLN A 117 -6.88 -5.22 -6.97
CA GLN A 117 -7.22 -5.61 -5.61
C GLN A 117 -7.93 -4.46 -4.91
N VAL A 118 -7.42 -3.23 -5.04
CA VAL A 118 -8.08 -2.04 -4.52
C VAL A 118 -9.47 -1.87 -5.15
N LEU A 119 -9.59 -2.08 -6.47
CA LEU A 119 -10.86 -1.96 -7.18
C LEU A 119 -11.89 -3.01 -6.72
N LEU A 120 -11.46 -4.26 -6.55
CA LEU A 120 -12.32 -5.36 -6.11
C LEU A 120 -12.61 -5.31 -4.62
N PHE A 121 -11.68 -4.82 -3.80
CA PHE A 121 -11.90 -4.58 -2.38
C PHE A 121 -12.96 -3.49 -2.16
N GLY A 122 -13.11 -2.54 -3.08
CA GLY A 122 -14.26 -1.62 -3.08
C GLY A 122 -15.62 -2.32 -3.08
N VAL A 123 -15.72 -3.55 -3.63
CA VAL A 123 -16.92 -4.40 -3.55
C VAL A 123 -17.10 -5.00 -2.16
N LEU A 124 -16.02 -5.41 -1.49
CA LEU A 124 -16.09 -5.85 -0.09
C LEU A 124 -16.42 -4.68 0.84
N ALA A 125 -15.84 -3.51 0.61
CA ALA A 125 -16.08 -2.32 1.41
C ALA A 125 -17.56 -1.91 1.40
N ILE A 126 -18.26 -1.98 0.27
CA ILE A 126 -19.70 -1.71 0.23
C ILE A 126 -20.53 -2.84 0.87
N ASN A 127 -20.10 -4.10 0.74
CA ASN A 127 -20.79 -5.22 1.39
C ASN A 127 -20.66 -5.16 2.91
N LEU A 128 -19.48 -4.81 3.42
CA LEU A 128 -19.23 -4.52 4.83
C LEU A 128 -20.26 -3.53 5.38
N LYS A 129 -20.51 -2.42 4.66
CA LYS A 129 -21.51 -1.41 5.06
C LYS A 129 -22.95 -1.93 5.06
N LYS A 130 -23.25 -2.97 4.29
CA LYS A 130 -24.57 -3.59 4.24
C LYS A 130 -24.78 -4.61 5.36
N VAL A 131 -23.76 -5.40 5.70
CA VAL A 131 -23.93 -6.61 6.52
C VAL A 131 -23.31 -6.51 7.91
N ALA A 132 -22.28 -5.70 8.10
CA ALA A 132 -21.59 -5.51 9.37
C ALA A 132 -21.09 -4.07 9.56
N PRO A 133 -21.95 -3.03 9.40
CA PRO A 133 -21.54 -1.63 9.53
C PRO A 133 -20.99 -1.25 10.91
N SER A 134 -21.31 -2.01 11.97
CA SER A 134 -20.90 -1.73 13.35
C SER A 134 -19.55 -2.36 13.73
N SER A 135 -18.89 -3.06 12.80
CA SER A 135 -17.60 -3.72 13.03
C SER A 135 -16.44 -2.74 13.25
N HIS A 136 -15.41 -3.24 13.96
CA HIS A 136 -14.12 -2.58 14.19
C HIS A 136 -12.99 -3.29 13.44
N THR A 137 -13.08 -4.60 13.27
CA THR A 137 -12.07 -5.39 12.58
C THR A 137 -12.67 -6.46 11.69
N VAL A 138 -11.88 -6.96 10.73
CA VAL A 138 -12.29 -8.12 9.92
C VAL A 138 -12.45 -9.37 10.77
N ALA A 139 -11.60 -9.54 11.78
CA ALA A 139 -11.58 -10.69 12.66
C ALA A 139 -12.84 -10.75 13.54
N GLU A 140 -13.38 -9.60 13.96
CA GLU A 140 -14.68 -9.50 14.64
C GLU A 140 -15.81 -10.04 13.76
N ILE A 141 -15.81 -9.73 12.46
CA ILE A 141 -16.80 -10.22 11.49
C ILE A 141 -16.65 -11.74 11.29
N VAL A 142 -15.41 -12.24 11.25
CA VAL A 142 -15.13 -13.69 11.20
C VAL A 142 -15.70 -14.38 12.45
N ASN A 143 -15.49 -13.82 13.64
CA ASN A 143 -15.99 -14.38 14.89
C ASN A 143 -17.53 -14.38 14.92
N ALA A 144 -18.13 -13.26 14.54
CA ALA A 144 -19.57 -13.10 14.42
C ALA A 144 -20.20 -14.14 13.49
N ARG A 145 -19.55 -14.44 12.34
CA ARG A 145 -20.09 -15.37 11.34
C ARG A 145 -19.78 -16.84 11.64
N TRP A 146 -18.54 -17.14 12.02
CA TRP A 146 -17.98 -18.49 12.03
C TRP A 146 -17.40 -18.92 13.39
N GLY A 147 -17.44 -18.04 14.38
CA GLY A 147 -17.02 -18.32 15.75
C GLY A 147 -15.51 -18.40 15.94
N ARG A 148 -15.15 -18.78 17.16
CA ARG A 148 -13.78 -18.67 17.72
C ARG A 148 -12.69 -19.35 16.90
N THR A 149 -12.92 -20.55 16.35
CA THR A 149 -11.88 -21.28 15.62
C THR A 149 -11.49 -20.58 14.32
N ALA A 150 -12.49 -20.09 13.59
CA ALA A 150 -12.27 -19.27 12.41
C ALA A 150 -11.63 -17.94 12.81
N HIS A 151 -12.12 -17.32 13.88
CA HIS A 151 -11.59 -16.07 14.40
C HIS A 151 -10.08 -16.13 14.63
N LEU A 152 -9.60 -17.10 15.42
CA LEU A 152 -8.18 -17.26 15.71
C LEU A 152 -7.36 -17.61 14.45
N THR A 153 -7.94 -18.34 13.50
CA THR A 153 -7.28 -18.66 12.23
C THR A 153 -7.04 -17.41 11.41
N PHE A 154 -8.07 -16.61 11.16
CA PHE A 154 -7.94 -15.41 10.33
C PHE A 154 -7.20 -14.29 11.06
N LEU A 155 -7.25 -14.23 12.38
CA LEU A 155 -6.41 -13.35 13.19
C LEU A 155 -4.91 -13.63 12.96
N PHE A 156 -4.50 -14.90 12.90
CA PHE A 156 -3.12 -15.28 12.55
C PHE A 156 -2.72 -14.78 11.15
N PHE A 157 -3.58 -14.96 10.15
CA PHE A 157 -3.31 -14.50 8.79
C PHE A 157 -3.27 -12.97 8.68
N CYS A 158 -4.13 -12.26 9.42
CA CYS A 158 -4.07 -10.79 9.50
C CYS A 158 -2.73 -10.32 10.07
N PHE A 159 -2.28 -10.90 11.20
CA PHE A 159 -0.96 -10.58 11.75
C PHE A 159 0.19 -10.90 10.78
N CYS A 160 0.12 -12.02 10.05
CA CYS A 160 1.10 -12.33 9.02
C CYS A 160 1.13 -11.25 7.93
N ALA A 161 -0.03 -10.80 7.46
CA ALA A 161 -0.11 -9.73 6.47
C ALA A 161 0.50 -8.43 6.99
N ASN A 162 0.12 -7.99 8.20
CA ASN A 162 0.64 -6.76 8.80
C ASN A 162 2.16 -6.81 9.04
N ILE A 163 2.69 -7.96 9.49
CA ILE A 163 4.13 -8.17 9.68
C ILE A 163 4.87 -8.12 8.35
N ILE A 164 4.36 -8.80 7.31
CA ILE A 164 5.00 -8.84 5.99
C ILE A 164 5.01 -7.43 5.36
N VAL A 165 3.87 -6.73 5.36
CA VAL A 165 3.76 -5.36 4.84
C VAL A 165 4.70 -4.42 5.58
N THR A 166 4.69 -4.44 6.92
CA THR A 166 5.58 -3.60 7.72
C THR A 166 7.06 -3.94 7.49
N SER A 167 7.40 -5.23 7.32
CA SER A 167 8.77 -5.65 6.99
C SER A 167 9.26 -5.03 5.68
N MET A 168 8.44 -5.03 4.64
CA MET A 168 8.80 -4.41 3.36
C MET A 168 9.03 -2.91 3.47
N LEU A 169 8.22 -2.21 4.28
CA LEU A 169 8.43 -0.78 4.54
C LEU A 169 9.80 -0.51 5.17
N LEU A 170 10.17 -1.31 6.18
CA LEU A 170 11.42 -1.16 6.90
C LEU A 170 12.64 -1.57 6.07
N LEU A 171 12.56 -2.68 5.32
CA LEU A 171 13.67 -3.16 4.51
C LEU A 171 14.03 -2.17 3.39
N GLY A 172 13.02 -1.68 2.65
CA GLY A 172 13.24 -0.69 1.59
C GLY A 172 13.61 0.70 2.14
N GLY A 173 13.02 1.07 3.29
CA GLY A 173 13.33 2.30 4.00
C GLY A 173 14.76 2.38 4.48
N ALA A 174 15.22 1.36 5.21
CA ALA A 174 16.57 1.28 5.74
C ALA A 174 17.62 1.23 4.61
N ALA A 175 17.40 0.43 3.56
CA ALA A 175 18.30 0.37 2.41
C ALA A 175 18.48 1.75 1.75
N THR A 176 17.39 2.49 1.57
CA THR A 176 17.45 3.81 0.93
C THR A 176 18.09 4.86 1.84
N VAL A 177 17.81 4.82 3.14
CA VAL A 177 18.45 5.70 4.13
C VAL A 177 19.95 5.49 4.15
N GLU A 178 20.40 4.24 4.19
CA GLU A 178 21.82 3.88 4.14
C GLU A 178 22.45 4.38 2.84
N ALA A 179 21.89 4.02 1.69
CA ALA A 179 22.42 4.40 0.39
C ALA A 179 22.52 5.92 0.18
N LEU A 180 21.54 6.68 0.67
CA LEU A 180 21.49 8.13 0.46
C LEU A 180 22.22 8.94 1.53
N THR A 181 22.38 8.43 2.75
CA THR A 181 22.87 9.24 3.89
C THR A 181 24.07 8.63 4.62
N GLY A 182 24.40 7.36 4.37
CA GLY A 182 25.45 6.63 5.07
C GLY A 182 25.04 6.15 6.48
N MET A 183 23.82 6.44 6.92
CA MET A 183 23.31 5.95 8.21
C MET A 183 23.20 4.42 8.18
N ASP A 184 23.80 3.75 9.17
CA ASP A 184 23.79 2.29 9.29
C ASP A 184 22.40 1.69 9.10
N TYR A 185 22.31 0.66 8.27
CA TYR A 185 21.07 -0.02 7.94
C TYR A 185 20.30 -0.48 9.19
N ARG A 186 20.99 -1.12 10.14
CA ARG A 186 20.35 -1.72 11.32
C ARG A 186 19.76 -0.64 12.20
N LEU A 187 20.49 0.45 12.37
CA LEU A 187 20.03 1.61 13.10
C LEU A 187 18.83 2.28 12.39
N ALA A 188 18.86 2.41 11.06
CA ALA A 188 17.73 2.93 10.30
C ALA A 188 16.49 2.04 10.45
N SER A 189 16.63 0.72 10.30
CA SER A 189 15.56 -0.26 10.52
C SER A 189 14.93 -0.14 11.90
N PHE A 190 15.74 0.05 12.95
CA PHE A 190 15.23 0.19 14.30
C PHE A 190 14.59 1.55 14.57
N LEU A 191 15.11 2.66 14.00
CA LEU A 191 14.65 4.01 14.28
C LEU A 191 13.42 4.46 13.47
N ILE A 192 13.24 3.95 12.25
CA ILE A 192 12.07 4.28 11.40
C ILE A 192 10.72 4.07 12.13
N PRO A 193 10.47 2.92 12.81
CA PRO A 193 9.25 2.71 13.57
C PRO A 193 8.98 3.78 14.65
N TRP A 194 10.02 4.36 15.27
CA TRP A 194 9.83 5.37 16.32
C TRP A 194 9.27 6.68 15.79
N GLY A 195 9.64 7.07 14.56
CA GLY A 195 9.03 8.21 13.88
C GLY A 195 7.52 8.00 13.66
N ILE A 196 7.12 6.77 13.32
CA ILE A 196 5.72 6.38 13.12
C ILE A 196 4.94 6.35 14.45
N ILE A 197 5.52 5.77 15.51
CA ILE A 197 4.88 5.61 16.83
C ILE A 197 4.43 6.97 17.39
N LEU A 198 5.30 7.98 17.36
CA LEU A 198 5.03 9.31 17.95
C LEU A 198 3.80 9.99 17.38
N TYR A 199 3.57 9.80 16.08
CA TYR A 199 2.44 10.37 15.36
C TYR A 199 1.17 9.52 15.54
N THR A 200 1.31 8.20 15.46
CA THR A 200 0.17 7.27 15.49
C THR A 200 -0.50 7.21 16.87
N ALA A 201 0.30 7.18 17.94
CA ALA A 201 -0.21 7.04 19.30
C ALA A 201 -0.99 8.28 19.80
N SER A 202 -0.69 9.46 19.26
CA SER A 202 -1.30 10.73 19.68
C SER A 202 -2.55 11.12 18.88
N GLY A 203 -2.64 10.75 17.60
CA GLY A 203 -3.65 11.30 16.69
C GLY A 203 -4.82 10.36 16.30
N GLY A 204 -4.68 9.04 16.43
CA GLY A 204 -5.71 8.09 16.01
C GLY A 204 -6.02 8.10 14.51
N LEU A 205 -7.09 7.42 14.09
CA LEU A 205 -7.40 7.20 12.67
C LEU A 205 -7.73 8.51 11.92
N GLN A 206 -8.40 9.48 12.55
CA GLN A 206 -8.74 10.75 11.90
C GLN A 206 -7.50 11.59 11.58
N ALA A 207 -6.56 11.73 12.53
CA ALA A 207 -5.30 12.42 12.26
C ALA A 207 -4.53 11.72 11.13
N THR A 208 -4.50 10.37 11.20
CA THR A 208 -3.92 9.48 10.18
C THR A 208 -4.41 9.83 8.78
N PHE A 209 -5.71 10.09 8.63
CA PHE A 209 -6.30 10.42 7.33
C PHE A 209 -5.85 11.78 6.80
N LEU A 210 -5.68 12.77 7.68
CA LEU A 210 -5.28 14.11 7.30
C LEU A 210 -3.79 14.19 6.94
N ALA A 211 -2.91 13.51 7.67
CA ALA A 211 -1.52 13.41 7.21
C ALA A 211 -1.40 12.57 5.94
N SER A 212 -2.19 11.49 5.81
CA SER A 212 -2.21 10.68 4.58
C SER A 212 -2.47 11.53 3.35
N TYR A 213 -3.37 12.51 3.44
CA TYR A 213 -3.61 13.47 2.35
C TYR A 213 -2.35 14.27 1.98
N LEU A 214 -1.63 14.82 2.97
CA LEU A 214 -0.40 15.58 2.75
C LEU A 214 0.75 14.71 2.23
N HIS A 215 0.90 13.50 2.78
CA HIS A 215 1.88 12.51 2.29
C HIS A 215 1.66 12.25 0.80
N THR A 216 0.41 11.98 0.41
CA THR A 216 0.05 11.71 -0.98
C THR A 216 0.32 12.91 -1.89
N MET A 217 0.04 14.14 -1.44
CA MET A 217 0.37 15.36 -2.20
C MET A 217 1.88 15.50 -2.45
N ILE A 218 2.70 15.30 -1.42
CA ILE A 218 4.16 15.40 -1.52
C ILE A 218 4.69 14.32 -2.47
N ILE A 219 4.18 13.09 -2.36
CA ILE A 219 4.53 11.98 -3.27
C ILE A 219 4.23 12.36 -4.73
N PHE A 220 3.03 12.88 -5.02
CA PHE A 220 2.69 13.30 -6.38
C PHE A 220 3.54 14.48 -6.87
N ALA A 221 3.88 15.43 -6.00
CA ALA A 221 4.73 16.56 -6.36
C ALA A 221 6.13 16.09 -6.77
N VAL A 222 6.74 15.18 -6.00
CA VAL A 222 8.04 14.60 -6.36
C VAL A 222 7.92 13.77 -7.63
N LEU A 223 6.91 12.91 -7.75
CA LEU A 223 6.68 12.09 -8.95
C LEU A 223 6.58 12.94 -10.22
N ILE A 224 5.73 13.97 -10.21
CA ILE A 224 5.55 14.85 -11.36
C ILE A 224 6.85 15.56 -11.71
N SER A 225 7.58 16.02 -10.70
CA SER A 225 8.88 16.68 -10.89
C SER A 225 9.87 15.74 -11.56
N MET A 226 9.95 14.47 -11.13
CA MET A 226 10.86 13.46 -11.71
C MET A 226 10.47 13.10 -13.14
N VAL A 227 9.18 12.86 -13.39
CA VAL A 227 8.68 12.52 -14.72
C VAL A 227 8.93 13.68 -15.70
N PHE A 228 8.65 14.92 -15.28
CA PHE A 228 8.93 16.12 -16.07
C PHE A 228 10.44 16.29 -16.32
N LEU A 229 11.26 16.06 -15.30
CA LEU A 229 12.70 16.16 -15.42
C LEU A 229 13.25 15.22 -16.49
N VAL A 230 12.90 13.93 -16.43
CA VAL A 230 13.38 12.90 -17.37
C VAL A 230 12.90 13.18 -18.80
N TYR A 231 11.61 13.44 -19.00
CA TYR A 231 11.02 13.43 -20.34
C TYR A 231 10.84 14.80 -21.00
N VAL A 232 11.05 15.89 -20.27
CA VAL A 232 10.86 17.25 -20.79
C VAL A 232 12.10 18.12 -20.62
N LYS A 233 12.76 18.07 -19.46
CA LYS A 233 13.85 19.01 -19.12
C LYS A 233 15.24 18.49 -19.51
N GLU A 234 15.60 17.28 -19.09
CA GLU A 234 16.94 16.73 -19.30
C GLU A 234 17.02 15.91 -20.58
N TYR A 235 16.03 15.05 -20.83
CA TYR A 235 15.98 14.23 -22.03
C TYR A 235 14.63 14.40 -22.76
N SER A 236 14.28 13.40 -23.57
CA SER A 236 12.99 13.27 -24.24
C SER A 236 12.65 11.79 -24.33
N SER A 237 11.40 11.46 -24.66
CA SER A 237 11.03 10.06 -24.96
C SER A 237 11.90 9.47 -26.08
N ASP A 238 12.31 10.27 -27.06
CA ASP A 238 13.09 9.82 -28.20
C ASP A 238 14.53 9.50 -27.81
N ILE A 239 15.13 10.32 -26.95
CA ILE A 239 16.48 10.10 -26.43
C ILE A 239 16.50 8.82 -25.56
N ILE A 240 15.57 8.70 -24.62
CA ILE A 240 15.46 7.51 -23.77
C ILE A 240 15.22 6.25 -24.60
N TYR A 241 14.38 6.34 -25.65
CA TYR A 241 14.18 5.24 -26.59
C TYR A 241 15.48 4.81 -27.28
N ASP A 242 16.24 5.76 -27.83
CA ASP A 242 17.49 5.48 -28.56
C ASP A 242 18.55 4.88 -27.61
N PHE A 243 18.59 5.34 -26.36
CA PHE A 243 19.49 4.84 -25.32
C PHE A 243 19.13 3.42 -24.85
N LEU A 244 17.85 3.12 -24.63
CA LEU A 244 17.37 1.76 -24.32
C LEU A 244 17.73 0.79 -25.45
N LYS A 245 17.55 1.22 -26.71
CA LYS A 245 17.95 0.41 -27.87
C LYS A 245 19.47 0.18 -27.90
N SER A 246 20.25 1.24 -27.67
CA SER A 246 21.72 1.15 -27.63
C SER A 246 22.20 0.22 -26.52
N THR A 247 21.52 0.18 -25.38
CA THR A 247 21.83 -0.73 -24.26
C THR A 247 21.65 -2.19 -24.66
N VAL A 248 20.55 -2.50 -25.37
CA VAL A 248 20.24 -3.87 -25.84
C VAL A 248 21.19 -4.31 -26.95
N GLU A 249 21.66 -3.39 -27.79
CA GLU A 249 22.61 -3.66 -28.88
C GLU A 249 24.05 -3.94 -28.40
N ARG A 250 24.34 -3.75 -27.10
CA ARG A 250 25.66 -4.09 -26.53
C ARG A 250 25.85 -5.60 -26.46
N ASP A 251 26.96 -6.06 -27.01
CA ASP A 251 27.34 -7.46 -26.92
C ASP A 251 28.01 -7.78 -25.58
N THR A 252 28.16 -9.08 -25.30
CA THR A 252 28.78 -9.55 -24.06
C THR A 252 30.20 -9.03 -23.90
N ALA A 253 30.97 -8.93 -24.98
CA ALA A 253 32.35 -8.43 -24.94
C ALA A 253 32.41 -6.96 -24.50
N PHE A 254 31.52 -6.11 -25.01
CA PHE A 254 31.39 -4.73 -24.53
C PHE A 254 31.01 -4.69 -23.06
N CYS A 255 30.03 -5.48 -22.62
CA CYS A 255 29.60 -5.48 -21.22
C CYS A 255 30.70 -5.97 -20.26
N GLU A 256 31.46 -7.00 -20.65
CA GLU A 256 32.60 -7.51 -19.87
C GLU A 256 33.71 -6.47 -19.72
N ASP A 257 34.02 -5.73 -20.79
CA ASP A 257 34.99 -4.63 -20.81
C ASP A 257 34.49 -3.39 -20.04
N TYR A 258 33.20 -3.08 -20.15
CA TYR A 258 32.58 -1.95 -19.46
C TYR A 258 32.61 -2.12 -17.94
N PHE A 259 32.36 -3.34 -17.46
CA PHE A 259 32.39 -3.73 -16.05
C PHE A 259 33.69 -4.47 -15.68
N PHE A 260 34.79 -4.06 -16.29
CA PHE A 260 36.13 -4.58 -15.98
C PHE A 260 36.78 -3.79 -14.85
N ASP A 261 37.18 -4.48 -13.79
CA ASP A 261 37.97 -3.90 -12.69
C ASP A 261 39.45 -3.97 -13.05
N ALA A 262 40.03 -2.84 -13.48
CA ALA A 262 41.44 -2.74 -13.82
C ALA A 262 42.39 -3.01 -12.63
N THR A 263 41.91 -2.86 -11.39
CA THR A 263 42.71 -3.09 -10.18
C THR A 263 42.80 -4.58 -9.84
N LYS A 264 41.73 -5.34 -10.09
CA LYS A 264 41.66 -6.80 -9.87
C LYS A 264 41.97 -7.62 -11.13
N ASN A 265 42.01 -6.97 -12.29
CA ASN A 265 42.22 -7.60 -13.61
C ASN A 265 41.17 -8.68 -13.91
N GLU A 266 39.92 -8.43 -13.54
CA GLU A 266 38.78 -9.32 -13.77
C GLU A 266 37.52 -8.51 -14.09
N THR A 267 36.59 -9.11 -14.84
CA THR A 267 35.25 -8.55 -15.04
C THR A 267 34.34 -9.02 -13.91
N PHE A 268 33.52 -8.11 -13.40
CA PHE A 268 32.46 -8.44 -12.44
C PHE A 268 31.08 -8.50 -13.12
N PHE A 269 31.03 -8.43 -14.45
CA PHE A 269 29.82 -8.61 -15.24
C PHE A 269 29.33 -10.06 -15.16
N ALA A 270 28.02 -10.20 -15.04
CA ALA A 270 27.31 -11.43 -15.35
C ALA A 270 25.98 -11.06 -16.01
N PRO A 271 25.48 -11.84 -16.98
CA PRO A 271 24.16 -11.61 -17.56
C PRO A 271 23.09 -11.48 -16.47
N GLY A 272 22.30 -10.41 -16.53
CA GLY A 272 21.26 -10.12 -15.53
C GLY A 272 21.75 -9.46 -14.23
N LYS A 273 23.06 -9.35 -14.00
CA LYS A 273 23.62 -8.62 -12.84
C LYS A 273 23.58 -7.11 -13.04
N TYR A 274 23.75 -6.63 -14.27
CA TYR A 274 23.65 -5.21 -14.64
C TYR A 274 22.78 -5.05 -15.88
N ALA A 275 22.19 -3.87 -16.08
CA ALA A 275 21.44 -3.54 -17.29
C ALA A 275 22.39 -3.27 -18.47
N CYS A 276 22.92 -4.34 -19.09
CA CYS A 276 23.76 -4.28 -20.28
C CYS A 276 23.47 -5.46 -21.20
N GLY A 277 23.21 -5.17 -22.47
CA GLY A 277 22.88 -6.18 -23.48
C GLY A 277 21.41 -6.62 -23.46
N PRO A 278 21.08 -7.68 -24.20
CA PRO A 278 19.71 -8.15 -24.37
C PRO A 278 19.15 -8.81 -23.11
N VAL A 279 17.87 -8.56 -22.84
CA VAL A 279 17.13 -9.11 -21.69
C VAL A 279 16.56 -10.49 -22.04
N SER A 280 16.91 -11.52 -21.27
CA SER A 280 16.34 -12.86 -21.43
C SER A 280 14.81 -12.84 -21.27
N GLY A 281 14.10 -13.62 -22.07
CA GLY A 281 12.63 -13.73 -21.99
C GLY A 281 11.85 -12.55 -22.61
N ASN A 282 12.52 -11.45 -22.98
CA ASN A 282 11.91 -10.35 -23.72
C ASN A 282 11.97 -10.59 -25.23
N LYS A 283 10.92 -10.18 -25.96
CA LYS A 283 10.94 -10.18 -27.42
C LYS A 283 12.11 -9.36 -27.96
N ASP A 284 12.92 -9.99 -28.79
CA ASP A 284 14.17 -9.45 -29.37
C ASP A 284 15.15 -8.91 -28.31
N GLY A 285 15.07 -9.40 -27.06
CA GLY A 285 15.88 -8.92 -25.94
C GLY A 285 15.58 -7.48 -25.48
N SER A 286 14.50 -6.87 -25.99
CA SER A 286 14.27 -5.42 -25.86
C SER A 286 13.64 -5.02 -24.52
N PHE A 287 14.07 -3.88 -23.95
CA PHE A 287 13.33 -3.21 -22.85
C PHE A 287 12.02 -2.54 -23.32
N LEU A 288 11.80 -2.43 -24.62
CA LEU A 288 10.68 -1.71 -25.23
C LEU A 288 9.56 -2.65 -25.68
N THR A 289 9.31 -3.73 -24.94
CA THR A 289 8.24 -4.68 -25.26
C THR A 289 7.42 -5.09 -24.04
N MET A 290 6.12 -5.29 -24.25
CA MET A 290 5.23 -5.94 -23.28
C MET A 290 5.33 -7.47 -23.31
N LEU A 291 5.98 -8.03 -24.34
CA LEU A 291 6.18 -9.47 -24.51
C LEU A 291 7.43 -9.91 -23.73
N SER A 292 7.27 -10.02 -22.42
CA SER A 292 8.29 -10.42 -21.45
C SER A 292 7.75 -11.58 -20.60
N SER A 293 8.43 -12.74 -20.63
CA SER A 293 8.04 -13.89 -19.79
C SER A 293 8.09 -13.54 -18.31
N ASP A 294 9.20 -12.94 -17.89
CA ASP A 294 9.48 -12.66 -16.48
C ASP A 294 8.64 -11.49 -15.99
N GLY A 295 8.39 -10.50 -16.85
CA GLY A 295 7.44 -9.43 -16.57
C GLY A 295 6.01 -9.94 -16.35
N LEU A 296 5.56 -10.91 -17.17
CA LEU A 296 4.25 -11.53 -17.00
C LEU A 296 4.19 -12.41 -15.74
N MET A 297 5.23 -13.23 -15.49
CA MET A 297 5.31 -14.05 -14.28
C MET A 297 5.30 -13.18 -13.03
N PHE A 298 6.11 -12.12 -13.00
CA PHE A 298 6.06 -11.10 -11.97
C PHE A 298 4.65 -10.52 -11.83
N GLY A 299 3.99 -10.15 -12.95
CA GLY A 299 2.61 -9.66 -12.94
C GLY A 299 1.63 -10.62 -12.27
N LEU A 300 1.75 -11.93 -12.51
CA LEU A 300 0.92 -12.95 -11.87
C LEU A 300 1.22 -13.10 -10.37
N ILE A 301 2.50 -13.13 -9.98
CA ILE A 301 2.92 -13.14 -8.56
C ILE A 301 2.35 -11.90 -7.87
N ASN A 302 2.54 -10.74 -8.49
CA ASN A 302 2.08 -9.44 -8.02
C ASN A 302 0.56 -9.43 -7.82
N ILE A 303 -0.21 -9.99 -8.76
CA ILE A 303 -1.66 -10.10 -8.63
C ILE A 303 -2.05 -10.94 -7.41
N VAL A 304 -1.49 -12.14 -7.30
CA VAL A 304 -1.86 -13.10 -6.25
C VAL A 304 -1.41 -12.61 -4.88
N GLY A 305 -0.17 -12.18 -4.77
CA GLY A 305 0.39 -11.64 -3.53
C GLY A 305 -0.40 -10.44 -3.02
N ASN A 306 -0.76 -9.51 -3.91
CA ASN A 306 -1.49 -8.32 -3.50
C ASN A 306 -2.93 -8.62 -3.10
N PHE A 307 -3.55 -9.69 -3.60
CA PHE A 307 -4.86 -10.10 -3.08
C PHE A 307 -4.74 -10.48 -1.60
N GLY A 308 -3.66 -11.17 -1.22
CA GLY A 308 -3.32 -11.43 0.16
C GLY A 308 -3.19 -10.14 0.96
N THR A 309 -2.31 -9.24 0.55
CA THR A 309 -2.03 -8.01 1.31
C THR A 309 -3.18 -7.01 1.35
N VAL A 310 -4.17 -7.05 0.44
CA VAL A 310 -5.35 -6.18 0.55
C VAL A 310 -6.48 -6.83 1.34
N PHE A 311 -6.76 -8.11 1.10
CA PHE A 311 -7.99 -8.74 1.59
C PHE A 311 -7.80 -9.30 2.99
N VAL A 312 -6.55 -9.59 3.38
CA VAL A 312 -6.20 -10.18 4.68
C VAL A 312 -5.71 -9.11 5.65
N ASP A 313 -5.13 -8.03 5.14
CA ASP A 313 -4.57 -6.97 5.98
C ASP A 313 -5.66 -6.06 6.56
N GLN A 314 -5.69 -5.99 7.89
CA GLN A 314 -6.63 -5.19 8.66
C GLN A 314 -6.58 -3.69 8.34
N SER A 315 -5.47 -3.13 7.83
CA SER A 315 -5.35 -1.70 7.53
C SER A 315 -6.35 -1.25 6.43
N TYR A 316 -6.60 -2.10 5.42
CA TYR A 316 -7.63 -1.83 4.39
C TYR A 316 -9.05 -1.96 4.93
N TRP A 317 -9.27 -2.95 5.80
CA TRP A 317 -10.56 -3.10 6.48
C TRP A 317 -10.86 -1.88 7.34
N GLN A 318 -9.88 -1.32 8.05
CA GLN A 318 -10.07 -0.08 8.80
C GLN A 318 -10.50 1.09 7.93
N SER A 319 -9.88 1.26 6.76
CA SER A 319 -10.28 2.31 5.83
C SER A 319 -11.68 2.10 5.26
N ALA A 320 -12.08 0.85 5.00
CA ALA A 320 -13.45 0.52 4.64
C ALA A 320 -14.44 0.84 5.78
N ILE A 321 -14.10 0.51 7.03
CA ILE A 321 -14.90 0.80 8.22
C ILE A 321 -15.04 2.32 8.42
N ALA A 322 -13.99 3.11 8.19
CA ALA A 322 -14.03 4.56 8.37
C ALA A 322 -14.74 5.35 7.25
N ALA A 323 -14.91 4.77 6.06
CA ALA A 323 -15.55 5.46 4.93
C ALA A 323 -17.07 5.56 5.09
N ARG A 324 -17.68 6.68 4.64
CA ARG A 324 -19.14 6.75 4.50
C ARG A 324 -19.64 5.73 3.46
N PRO A 325 -20.82 5.13 3.64
CA PRO A 325 -21.31 4.11 2.70
C PRO A 325 -21.42 4.57 1.25
N GLU A 326 -21.92 5.78 0.98
CA GLU A 326 -21.99 6.34 -0.38
C GLU A 326 -20.62 6.70 -0.97
N SER A 327 -19.67 7.08 -0.11
CA SER A 327 -18.34 7.53 -0.50
C SER A 327 -17.36 6.38 -0.72
N ALA A 328 -17.55 5.24 -0.03
CA ALA A 328 -16.68 4.07 -0.16
C ALA A 328 -16.55 3.61 -1.62
N ALA A 329 -17.67 3.36 -2.29
CA ALA A 329 -17.67 2.89 -3.68
C ALA A 329 -16.89 3.80 -4.65
N LYS A 330 -17.11 5.11 -4.57
CA LYS A 330 -16.43 6.10 -5.44
C LYS A 330 -14.97 6.31 -5.03
N GLY A 331 -14.70 6.32 -3.72
CA GLY A 331 -13.37 6.53 -3.15
C GLY A 331 -12.41 5.43 -3.53
N TYR A 332 -12.82 4.16 -3.42
CA TYR A 332 -12.01 3.01 -3.83
C TYR A 332 -11.73 2.98 -5.34
N LEU A 333 -12.74 3.28 -6.17
CA LEU A 333 -12.54 3.34 -7.62
C LEU A 333 -11.56 4.46 -8.01
N LEU A 334 -11.78 5.67 -7.47
CA LEU A 334 -10.95 6.83 -7.77
C LEU A 334 -9.53 6.65 -7.24
N GLY A 335 -9.41 6.13 -6.01
CA GLY A 335 -8.16 5.79 -5.35
C GLY A 335 -7.35 4.80 -6.18
N GLY A 336 -7.95 3.69 -6.62
CA GLY A 336 -7.26 2.70 -7.46
C GLY A 336 -6.78 3.27 -8.81
N ILE A 337 -7.61 4.05 -9.51
CA ILE A 337 -7.24 4.66 -10.80
C ILE A 337 -6.12 5.70 -10.64
N CYS A 338 -6.18 6.53 -9.59
CA CYS A 338 -5.13 7.52 -9.35
C CYS A 338 -3.85 6.85 -8.84
N TRP A 339 -3.98 5.82 -8.00
CA TRP A 339 -2.84 5.05 -7.52
C TRP A 339 -2.07 4.39 -8.65
N PHE A 340 -2.75 3.81 -9.66
CA PHE A 340 -2.09 3.21 -10.83
C PHE A 340 -0.99 4.11 -11.42
N SER A 341 -1.25 5.41 -11.47
CA SER A 341 -0.31 6.39 -12.03
C SER A 341 1.00 6.50 -11.25
N ILE A 342 1.02 6.18 -9.95
CA ILE A 342 2.21 6.32 -9.12
C ILE A 342 3.32 5.35 -9.56
N PRO A 343 3.16 4.02 -9.43
CA PRO A 343 4.17 3.09 -9.88
C PRO A 343 4.34 3.13 -11.40
N PHE A 344 3.27 3.34 -12.17
CA PHE A 344 3.37 3.36 -13.63
C PHE A 344 4.26 4.51 -14.12
N SER A 345 4.00 5.74 -13.68
CA SER A 345 4.72 6.91 -14.16
C SER A 345 6.11 7.04 -13.55
N LEU A 346 6.28 6.69 -12.28
CA LEU A 346 7.60 6.70 -11.63
C LEU A 346 8.52 5.65 -12.24
N ALA A 347 8.06 4.41 -12.41
CA ALA A 347 8.88 3.35 -12.98
C ALA A 347 9.12 3.54 -14.49
N THR A 348 8.14 4.07 -15.22
CA THR A 348 8.35 4.48 -16.63
C THR A 348 9.39 5.58 -16.73
N SER A 349 9.51 6.49 -15.77
CA SER A 349 10.53 7.54 -15.79
C SER A 349 11.86 7.06 -15.21
N LEU A 350 11.95 6.92 -13.89
CA LEU A 350 13.20 6.61 -13.19
C LEU A 350 13.68 5.17 -13.46
N GLY A 351 12.76 4.20 -13.52
CA GLY A 351 13.11 2.81 -13.81
C GLY A 351 13.75 2.65 -15.19
N LEU A 352 13.08 3.12 -16.26
CA LEU A 352 13.63 3.04 -17.62
C LEU A 352 14.82 3.98 -17.86
N ALA A 353 14.89 5.13 -17.18
CA ALA A 353 16.07 5.99 -17.28
C ALA A 353 17.31 5.30 -16.72
N SER A 354 17.19 4.51 -15.66
CA SER A 354 18.34 3.78 -15.09
C SER A 354 18.97 2.80 -16.08
N THR A 355 18.16 2.10 -16.87
CA THR A 355 18.62 1.15 -17.89
C THR A 355 19.11 1.87 -19.13
N ALA A 356 18.41 2.92 -19.57
CA ALA A 356 18.82 3.77 -20.69
C ALA A 356 20.22 4.37 -20.47
N LEU A 357 20.52 4.80 -19.24
CA LEU A 357 21.79 5.40 -18.87
C LEU A 357 22.87 4.36 -18.50
N MET A 358 22.52 3.07 -18.44
CA MET A 358 23.37 1.97 -17.95
C MET A 358 24.10 2.32 -16.65
N LEU A 359 23.37 2.89 -15.68
CA LEU A 359 23.94 3.17 -14.37
C LEU A 359 24.47 1.88 -13.74
N PRO A 360 25.61 1.90 -13.01
CA PRO A 360 26.24 0.72 -12.39
C PRO A 360 25.46 0.21 -11.17
N ILE A 361 24.17 -0.07 -11.37
CA ILE A 361 23.26 -0.62 -10.36
C ILE A 361 23.27 -2.14 -10.55
N SER A 362 23.78 -2.84 -9.55
CA SER A 362 23.76 -4.30 -9.51
C SER A 362 22.34 -4.83 -9.28
N SER A 363 22.06 -6.08 -9.65
CA SER A 363 20.78 -6.75 -9.38
C SER A 363 20.44 -6.80 -7.89
N SER A 364 21.46 -6.82 -7.02
CA SER A 364 21.29 -6.72 -5.56
C SER A 364 20.84 -5.33 -5.14
N GLU A 365 21.48 -4.26 -5.63
CA GLU A 365 21.05 -2.87 -5.36
C GLU A 365 19.64 -2.62 -5.92
N ALA A 366 19.36 -3.13 -7.11
CA ALA A 366 18.04 -3.04 -7.72
C ALA A 366 16.98 -3.78 -6.89
N GLY A 367 17.27 -5.00 -6.42
CA GLY A 367 16.43 -5.79 -5.52
C GLY A 367 16.19 -5.17 -4.13
N SER A 368 17.15 -4.39 -3.65
CA SER A 368 17.01 -3.53 -2.45
C SER A 368 16.21 -2.26 -2.71
N GLY A 369 15.82 -1.99 -3.95
CA GLY A 369 14.97 -0.87 -4.33
C GLY A 369 15.73 0.41 -4.68
N LEU A 370 17.03 0.34 -4.96
CA LEU A 370 17.89 1.52 -5.11
C LEU A 370 17.86 2.15 -6.53
N VAL A 371 17.03 1.64 -7.44
CA VAL A 371 16.89 2.17 -8.80
C VAL A 371 16.42 3.64 -8.85
N PRO A 372 15.27 4.03 -8.23
CA PRO A 372 14.87 5.44 -8.22
C PRO A 372 15.85 6.37 -7.51
N PRO A 373 16.41 6.01 -6.32
CA PRO A 373 17.46 6.79 -5.69
C PRO A 373 18.64 7.08 -6.62
N ALA A 374 19.14 6.07 -7.34
CA ALA A 374 20.30 6.23 -8.23
C ALA A 374 20.03 7.25 -9.34
N VAL A 375 18.88 7.13 -10.01
CA VAL A 375 18.53 8.06 -11.10
C VAL A 375 18.28 9.47 -10.59
N ALA A 376 17.63 9.62 -9.44
CA ALA A 376 17.42 10.95 -8.89
C ALA A 376 18.75 11.64 -8.52
N VAL A 377 19.70 10.89 -7.94
CA VAL A 377 21.06 11.39 -7.67
C VAL A 377 21.79 11.73 -8.96
N GLU A 378 21.67 10.91 -10.01
CA GLU A 378 22.29 11.20 -11.29
C GLU A 378 21.80 12.52 -11.89
N LEU A 379 20.49 12.78 -11.82
CA LEU A 379 19.87 13.93 -12.47
C LEU A 379 19.97 15.23 -11.65
N LEU A 380 19.97 15.15 -10.31
CA LEU A 380 19.86 16.33 -9.44
C LEU A 380 20.88 16.35 -8.29
N GLY A 381 21.81 15.40 -8.24
CA GLY A 381 22.77 15.25 -7.14
C GLY A 381 22.08 15.16 -5.79
N ASN A 382 22.58 15.93 -4.81
CA ASN A 382 22.06 15.97 -3.45
C ASN A 382 20.57 16.37 -3.37
N THR A 383 20.10 17.19 -4.32
CA THR A 383 18.68 17.57 -4.36
C THR A 383 17.81 16.38 -4.72
N GLY A 384 18.24 15.56 -5.68
CA GLY A 384 17.53 14.34 -6.06
C GLY A 384 17.52 13.31 -4.93
N ALA A 385 18.64 13.13 -4.25
CA ALA A 385 18.73 12.32 -3.04
C ALA A 385 17.70 12.76 -2.00
N ALA A 386 17.65 14.06 -1.69
CA ALA A 386 16.71 14.60 -0.69
C ALA A 386 15.24 14.40 -1.11
N LEU A 387 14.90 14.60 -2.40
CA LEU A 387 13.54 14.43 -2.90
C LEU A 387 13.07 12.98 -2.81
N ILE A 388 13.89 12.01 -3.21
CA ILE A 388 13.54 10.58 -3.09
C ILE A 388 13.47 10.16 -1.62
N LEU A 389 14.40 10.62 -0.79
CA LEU A 389 14.36 10.34 0.64
C LEU A 389 13.07 10.86 1.28
N ILE A 390 12.67 12.10 0.99
CA ILE A 390 11.40 12.67 1.47
C ILE A 390 10.21 11.86 0.94
N MET A 391 10.15 11.59 -0.36
CA MET A 391 9.08 10.84 -1.00
C MET A 391 8.90 9.45 -0.37
N LEU A 392 10.00 8.74 -0.13
CA LEU A 392 10.00 7.43 0.49
C LEU A 392 9.53 7.50 1.95
N PHE A 393 9.98 8.51 2.71
CA PHE A 393 9.50 8.68 4.08
C PHE A 393 8.02 9.03 4.16
N MET A 394 7.47 9.76 3.18
CA MET A 394 6.02 9.98 3.09
C MET A 394 5.26 8.67 2.94
N ALA A 395 5.76 7.75 2.10
CA ALA A 395 5.19 6.42 1.96
C ALA A 395 5.30 5.61 3.26
N ILE A 396 6.48 5.56 3.88
CA ILE A 396 6.74 4.78 5.10
C ILE A 396 5.92 5.27 6.29
N VAL A 397 5.91 6.58 6.55
CA VAL A 397 5.16 7.14 7.69
C VAL A 397 3.66 6.92 7.51
N SER A 398 3.16 7.08 6.28
CA SER A 398 1.74 6.88 5.98
C SER A 398 1.33 5.43 6.22
N THR A 399 1.92 4.48 5.50
CA THR A 399 1.54 3.06 5.63
C THR A 399 1.88 2.51 7.00
N GLY A 400 3.05 2.84 7.57
CA GLY A 400 3.45 2.35 8.89
C GLY A 400 2.49 2.77 10.01
N SER A 401 1.89 3.96 9.92
CA SER A 401 0.86 4.40 10.87
C SER A 401 -0.43 3.58 10.73
N ALA A 402 -0.84 3.28 9.49
CA ALA A 402 -2.01 2.44 9.22
C ALA A 402 -1.80 1.00 9.72
N GLU A 403 -0.63 0.42 9.50
CA GLU A 403 -0.26 -0.92 9.99
C GLU A 403 -0.24 -0.99 11.53
N SER A 404 0.30 0.05 12.16
CA SER A 404 0.32 0.15 13.63
C SER A 404 -1.08 0.22 14.22
N ILE A 405 -1.98 1.01 13.60
CA ILE A 405 -3.39 1.06 14.01
C ILE A 405 -4.06 -0.29 13.77
N ALA A 406 -3.83 -0.91 12.61
CA ALA A 406 -4.40 -2.21 12.26
C ALA A 406 -4.08 -3.28 13.31
N VAL A 407 -2.79 -3.48 13.61
CA VAL A 407 -2.34 -4.43 14.64
C VAL A 407 -2.89 -4.06 16.02
N SER A 408 -2.91 -2.77 16.37
CA SER A 408 -3.46 -2.31 17.64
C SER A 408 -4.96 -2.62 17.79
N SER A 409 -5.72 -2.51 16.70
CA SER A 409 -7.15 -2.78 16.68
C SER A 409 -7.43 -4.28 16.79
N LEU A 410 -6.64 -5.13 16.11
CA LEU A 410 -6.72 -6.58 16.26
C LEU A 410 -6.45 -6.99 17.71
N VAL A 411 -5.41 -6.46 18.34
CA VAL A 411 -5.12 -6.83 19.73
C VAL A 411 -6.20 -6.27 20.68
N ALA A 412 -6.63 -5.03 20.51
CA ALA A 412 -7.56 -4.40 21.45
C ALA A 412 -8.98 -4.99 21.38
N TYR A 413 -9.52 -5.21 20.18
CA TYR A 413 -10.90 -5.69 20.00
C TYR A 413 -10.97 -7.22 19.95
N ASP A 414 -10.07 -7.87 19.20
CA ASP A 414 -10.16 -9.31 18.93
C ASP A 414 -9.46 -10.20 19.95
N ILE A 415 -8.55 -9.63 20.76
CA ILE A 415 -7.85 -10.38 21.82
C ILE A 415 -8.24 -9.87 23.19
N TYR A 416 -7.97 -8.58 23.46
CA TYR A 416 -8.15 -8.01 24.78
C TYR A 416 -9.62 -7.96 25.17
N ARG A 417 -10.46 -7.30 24.37
CA ARG A 417 -11.90 -7.24 24.64
C ARG A 417 -12.54 -8.62 24.54
N GLU A 418 -12.35 -9.33 23.44
CA GLU A 418 -13.03 -10.62 23.21
C GLU A 418 -12.66 -11.73 24.21
N TYR A 419 -11.38 -11.86 24.61
CA TYR A 419 -10.91 -13.01 25.39
C TYR A 419 -10.35 -12.70 26.78
N ILE A 420 -9.95 -11.46 27.07
CA ILE A 420 -9.30 -11.10 28.33
C ILE A 420 -10.25 -10.29 29.23
N ASN A 421 -10.90 -9.26 28.68
CA ASN A 421 -11.82 -8.38 29.39
C ASN A 421 -13.03 -7.98 28.50
N PRO A 422 -14.09 -8.81 28.46
CA PRO A 422 -15.30 -8.55 27.65
C PRO A 422 -16.03 -7.24 27.96
N GLU A 423 -15.87 -6.74 29.18
CA GLU A 423 -16.49 -5.50 29.67
C GLU A 423 -15.50 -4.33 29.65
N ALA A 424 -14.47 -4.38 28.79
CA ALA A 424 -13.46 -3.33 28.68
C ALA A 424 -14.09 -1.98 28.31
N THR A 425 -13.70 -0.93 29.05
CA THR A 425 -14.14 0.44 28.77
C THR A 425 -13.35 1.06 27.61
N GLY A 426 -13.87 2.13 27.00
CA GLY A 426 -13.18 2.86 25.93
C GLY A 426 -11.79 3.36 26.34
N GLU A 427 -11.61 3.82 27.59
CA GLU A 427 -10.31 4.24 28.11
C GLU A 427 -9.31 3.07 28.19
N GLN A 428 -9.76 1.89 28.61
CA GLN A 428 -8.93 0.69 28.67
C GLN A 428 -8.53 0.22 27.26
N ILE A 429 -9.46 0.27 26.30
CA ILE A 429 -9.17 -0.05 24.89
C ILE A 429 -8.12 0.90 24.33
N LEU A 430 -8.29 2.21 24.53
CA LEU A 430 -7.30 3.21 24.09
C LEU A 430 -5.92 3.00 24.70
N PHE A 431 -5.87 2.67 26.00
CA PHE A 431 -4.60 2.37 26.67
C PHE A 431 -3.92 1.16 26.04
N VAL A 432 -4.64 0.05 25.85
CA VAL A 432 -4.11 -1.17 25.22
C VAL A 432 -3.64 -0.88 23.80
N SER A 433 -4.44 -0.17 22.99
CA SER A 433 -4.06 0.18 21.61
C SER A 433 -2.73 0.96 21.57
N ARG A 434 -2.54 1.96 22.45
CA ARG A 434 -1.29 2.74 22.52
C ARG A 434 -0.09 1.89 22.92
N VAL A 435 -0.25 0.99 23.89
CA VAL A 435 0.81 0.06 24.29
C VAL A 435 1.19 -0.87 23.13
N VAL A 436 0.21 -1.41 22.43
CA VAL A 436 0.44 -2.32 21.29
C VAL A 436 1.18 -1.62 20.16
N ILE A 437 0.86 -0.36 19.84
CA ILE A 437 1.59 0.42 18.81
C ILE A 437 3.09 0.49 19.12
N VAL A 438 3.45 0.78 20.39
CA VAL A 438 4.86 0.86 20.80
C VAL A 438 5.54 -0.51 20.74
N VAL A 439 4.88 -1.55 21.25
CA VAL A 439 5.43 -2.92 21.26
C VAL A 439 5.60 -3.45 19.84
N PHE A 440 4.62 -3.24 18.96
CA PHE A 440 4.67 -3.66 17.57
C PHE A 440 5.80 -2.95 16.81
N GLY A 441 5.93 -1.63 16.95
CA GLY A 441 7.02 -0.90 16.30
C GLY A 441 8.41 -1.33 16.78
N ALA A 442 8.58 -1.58 18.08
CA ALA A 442 9.84 -2.12 18.62
C ALA A 442 10.13 -3.53 18.09
N PHE A 443 9.13 -4.40 18.07
CA PHE A 443 9.24 -5.75 17.49
C PHE A 443 9.63 -5.70 16.01
N MET A 444 8.95 -4.86 15.21
CA MET A 444 9.20 -4.77 13.78
C MET A 444 10.58 -4.19 13.44
N GLY A 445 11.08 -3.25 14.24
CA GLY A 445 12.45 -2.74 14.09
C GLY A 445 13.48 -3.86 14.26
N VAL A 446 13.33 -4.71 15.28
CA VAL A 446 14.19 -5.88 15.50
C VAL A 446 13.98 -6.93 14.41
N PHE A 447 12.75 -7.19 14.02
CA PHE A 447 12.42 -8.18 13.00
C PHE A 447 13.00 -7.81 11.62
N SER A 448 12.97 -6.53 11.25
CA SER A 448 13.60 -6.05 10.02
C SER A 448 15.12 -6.27 10.01
N ILE A 449 15.79 -6.10 11.15
CA ILE A 449 17.23 -6.41 11.26
C ILE A 449 17.46 -7.90 11.06
N ILE A 450 16.63 -8.76 11.67
CA ILE A 450 16.74 -10.22 11.50
C ILE A 450 16.58 -10.61 10.02
N LEU A 451 15.60 -10.06 9.32
CA LEU A 451 15.39 -10.34 7.89
C LEU A 451 16.61 -9.93 7.05
N TYR A 452 17.20 -8.77 7.35
CA TYR A 452 18.42 -8.29 6.69
C TYR A 452 19.62 -9.20 6.97
N GLU A 453 19.85 -9.63 8.20
CA GLU A 453 20.95 -10.55 8.55
C GLU A 453 20.80 -11.94 7.92
N ILE A 454 19.56 -12.38 7.65
CA ILE A 454 19.29 -13.60 6.89
C ILE A 454 19.61 -13.41 5.39
N GLY A 455 19.73 -12.17 4.91
CA GLY A 455 19.98 -11.85 3.51
C GLY A 455 18.70 -11.60 2.69
N LEU A 456 17.56 -11.36 3.35
CA LEU A 456 16.30 -11.04 2.67
C LEU A 456 16.18 -9.54 2.41
N ASN A 457 15.94 -9.16 1.16
CA ASN A 457 15.71 -7.78 0.76
C ASN A 457 14.22 -7.50 0.48
N LEU A 458 13.93 -6.24 0.15
CA LEU A 458 12.59 -5.76 -0.20
C LEU A 458 11.93 -6.63 -1.29
N GLY A 459 12.63 -6.84 -2.41
CA GLY A 459 12.10 -7.58 -3.55
C GLY A 459 11.75 -9.03 -3.22
N TRP A 460 12.59 -9.70 -2.41
CA TRP A 460 12.35 -11.09 -2.03
C TRP A 460 11.08 -11.22 -1.16
N VAL A 461 10.97 -10.40 -0.11
CA VAL A 461 9.81 -10.42 0.79
C VAL A 461 8.53 -10.06 0.03
N TYR A 462 8.63 -9.15 -0.94
CA TYR A 462 7.52 -8.77 -1.81
C TYR A 462 6.97 -9.94 -2.61
N LEU A 463 7.82 -10.76 -3.22
CA LEU A 463 7.36 -11.92 -4.01
C LEU A 463 6.87 -13.07 -3.11
N PHE A 464 7.39 -13.16 -1.89
CA PHE A 464 7.05 -14.20 -0.92
C PHE A 464 5.65 -14.05 -0.32
N MET A 465 5.10 -12.83 -0.25
CA MET A 465 3.90 -12.53 0.52
C MET A 465 2.72 -13.50 0.25
N GLY A 466 2.36 -13.75 -1.00
CA GLY A 466 1.19 -14.60 -1.30
C GLY A 466 1.41 -16.08 -1.03
N VAL A 467 2.65 -16.56 -0.86
CA VAL A 467 2.91 -17.93 -0.36
C VAL A 467 2.36 -18.08 1.07
N VAL A 468 2.49 -17.05 1.89
CA VAL A 468 2.09 -17.07 3.31
C VAL A 468 0.62 -16.70 3.49
N ILE A 469 0.15 -15.63 2.85
CA ILE A 469 -1.18 -15.07 3.14
C ILE A 469 -2.22 -15.31 2.03
N GLY A 470 -1.82 -15.83 0.87
CA GLY A 470 -2.71 -16.03 -0.28
C GLY A 470 -3.86 -17.00 0.00
N SER A 471 -3.67 -17.96 0.92
CA SER A 471 -4.71 -18.95 1.26
C SER A 471 -5.87 -18.38 2.08
N ALA A 472 -5.75 -17.19 2.67
CA ALA A 472 -6.82 -16.58 3.45
C ALA A 472 -7.81 -15.75 2.59
N VAL A 473 -7.44 -15.40 1.35
CA VAL A 473 -8.18 -14.47 0.48
C VAL A 473 -9.61 -14.95 0.18
N PHE A 474 -9.76 -16.14 -0.41
CA PHE A 474 -11.07 -16.67 -0.78
C PHE A 474 -12.00 -16.87 0.42
N PRO A 475 -11.54 -17.46 1.53
CA PRO A 475 -12.34 -17.50 2.74
C PRO A 475 -12.85 -16.14 3.20
N LEU A 476 -12.00 -15.12 3.32
CA LEU A 476 -12.42 -13.78 3.76
C LEU A 476 -13.38 -13.12 2.77
N TRP A 477 -13.18 -13.29 1.47
CA TRP A 477 -14.14 -12.82 0.45
C TRP A 477 -15.52 -13.49 0.62
N ASN A 478 -15.53 -14.82 0.77
CA ASN A 478 -16.74 -15.62 0.89
C ASN A 478 -17.50 -15.36 2.20
N MET A 479 -16.81 -14.87 3.23
CA MET A 479 -17.37 -14.46 4.53
C MET A 479 -18.43 -13.35 4.43
N MET A 480 -18.44 -12.53 3.39
CA MET A 480 -19.48 -11.49 3.23
C MET A 480 -20.31 -11.64 1.96
N THR A 481 -19.89 -12.49 1.02
CA THR A 481 -20.50 -12.56 -0.32
C THR A 481 -21.24 -13.87 -0.58
N TRP A 482 -20.98 -14.92 0.20
CA TRP A 482 -21.51 -16.25 -0.08
C TRP A 482 -22.20 -16.89 1.11
N LYS A 483 -23.54 -16.95 1.07
CA LYS A 483 -24.37 -17.49 2.17
C LYS A 483 -24.15 -18.98 2.49
N LYS A 484 -23.58 -19.75 1.55
CA LYS A 484 -23.28 -21.18 1.77
C LYS A 484 -21.89 -21.44 2.33
N ALA A 485 -21.05 -20.41 2.43
CA ALA A 485 -19.66 -20.59 2.84
C ALA A 485 -19.56 -21.09 4.29
N SER A 486 -18.96 -22.27 4.46
CA SER A 486 -18.74 -22.92 5.76
C SER A 486 -17.55 -22.29 6.48
N GLY A 487 -17.69 -22.10 7.80
CA GLY A 487 -16.60 -21.69 8.69
C GLY A 487 -15.55 -22.79 8.87
N THR A 488 -15.96 -24.04 9.01
CA THR A 488 -15.05 -25.19 9.07
C THR A 488 -14.29 -25.34 7.75
N GLY A 489 -14.99 -25.21 6.63
CA GLY A 489 -14.38 -25.21 5.30
C GLY A 489 -13.37 -24.07 5.12
N ALA A 490 -13.66 -22.88 5.66
CA ALA A 490 -12.77 -21.72 5.61
C ALA A 490 -11.45 -21.97 6.37
N VAL A 491 -11.54 -22.53 7.58
CA VAL A 491 -10.36 -22.87 8.41
C VAL A 491 -9.50 -23.93 7.73
N ILE A 492 -10.11 -25.01 7.24
CA ILE A 492 -9.39 -26.08 6.55
C ILE A 492 -8.69 -25.50 5.32
N ALA A 493 -9.41 -24.77 4.48
CA ALA A 493 -8.89 -24.17 3.26
C ALA A 493 -7.68 -23.26 3.50
N ALA A 494 -7.75 -22.39 4.52
CA ALA A 494 -6.67 -21.46 4.84
C ALA A 494 -5.38 -22.20 5.27
N TRP A 495 -5.49 -23.14 6.21
CA TRP A 495 -4.33 -23.89 6.72
C TRP A 495 -3.78 -24.91 5.72
N SER A 496 -4.63 -25.69 5.05
CA SER A 496 -4.17 -26.64 4.04
C SER A 496 -3.60 -25.92 2.82
N GLY A 497 -4.19 -24.78 2.43
CA GLY A 497 -3.68 -23.97 1.34
C GLY A 497 -2.28 -23.43 1.63
N LEU A 498 -2.04 -22.95 2.85
CA LEU A 498 -0.70 -22.53 3.29
C LEU A 498 0.29 -23.71 3.31
N ALA A 499 -0.10 -24.86 3.87
CA ALA A 499 0.76 -26.03 3.91
C ALA A 499 1.14 -26.54 2.50
N LEU A 500 0.18 -26.56 1.58
CA LEU A 500 0.41 -26.90 0.18
C LEU A 500 1.31 -25.87 -0.50
N ALA A 501 1.11 -24.57 -0.24
CA ALA A 501 1.91 -23.49 -0.83
C ALA A 501 3.38 -23.59 -0.43
N VAL A 502 3.66 -23.72 0.87
CA VAL A 502 5.03 -23.86 1.39
C VAL A 502 5.68 -25.13 0.85
N THR A 503 4.95 -26.25 0.82
CA THR A 503 5.47 -27.51 0.26
C THR A 503 5.79 -27.36 -1.23
N GLY A 504 4.85 -26.80 -2.01
CA GLY A 504 5.03 -26.60 -3.44
C GLY A 504 6.16 -25.63 -3.78
N TRP A 505 6.31 -24.57 -2.99
CA TRP A 505 7.41 -23.60 -3.09
C TRP A 505 8.78 -24.26 -2.86
N LEU A 506 8.93 -25.03 -1.77
CA LEU A 506 10.18 -25.75 -1.47
C LEU A 506 10.51 -26.84 -2.52
N VAL A 507 9.49 -27.57 -2.98
CA VAL A 507 9.64 -28.58 -4.03
C VAL A 507 10.02 -27.93 -5.36
N ALA A 508 9.42 -26.79 -5.72
CA ALA A 508 9.76 -26.05 -6.93
C ALA A 508 11.23 -25.59 -6.92
N ALA A 509 11.73 -25.08 -5.79
CA ALA A 509 13.14 -24.70 -5.64
C ALA A 509 14.07 -25.90 -5.87
N THR A 510 13.75 -27.05 -5.28
CA THR A 510 14.55 -28.27 -5.43
C THR A 510 14.55 -28.76 -6.87
N ILE A 511 13.42 -28.68 -7.58
CA ILE A 511 13.30 -29.12 -8.97
C ILE A 511 14.08 -28.21 -9.93
N GLN A 512 14.06 -26.88 -9.71
CA GLN A 512 14.69 -25.93 -10.62
C GLN A 512 16.18 -25.73 -10.37
N SER A 513 16.56 -25.56 -9.11
CA SER A 513 17.91 -25.17 -8.73
C SER A 513 18.74 -26.33 -8.20
N GLY A 514 18.11 -27.47 -7.87
CA GLY A 514 18.79 -28.64 -7.27
C GLY A 514 19.13 -28.48 -5.79
N GLU A 515 18.89 -27.31 -5.21
CA GLU A 515 19.14 -26.98 -3.80
C GLU A 515 18.05 -26.04 -3.24
N ILE A 516 18.00 -25.94 -1.91
CA ILE A 516 17.15 -24.98 -1.20
C ILE A 516 18.07 -23.90 -0.63
N SER A 517 18.23 -22.81 -1.38
CA SER A 517 18.95 -21.60 -0.99
C SER A 517 18.04 -20.37 -1.10
N ILE A 518 18.44 -19.25 -0.49
CA ILE A 518 17.65 -18.01 -0.52
C ILE A 518 17.45 -17.52 -1.95
N ASP A 519 18.50 -17.63 -2.77
CA ASP A 519 18.46 -17.26 -4.19
C ASP A 519 17.51 -18.16 -4.97
N ALA A 520 17.61 -19.48 -4.79
CA ALA A 520 16.71 -20.45 -5.44
C ALA A 520 15.24 -20.23 -5.05
N LEU A 521 14.98 -19.92 -3.78
CA LEU A 521 13.64 -19.63 -3.27
C LEU A 521 13.09 -18.29 -3.76
N GLY A 522 13.98 -17.36 -4.12
CA GLY A 522 13.70 -16.00 -4.58
C GLY A 522 13.38 -15.87 -6.06
N THR A 523 13.55 -16.94 -6.87
CA THR A 523 13.28 -16.86 -8.31
C THR A 523 11.79 -16.70 -8.58
N ASN A 524 11.45 -16.05 -9.70
CA ASN A 524 10.06 -15.79 -10.05
C ASN A 524 9.27 -17.08 -10.22
N GLU A 525 9.84 -18.12 -10.83
CA GLU A 525 9.15 -19.37 -11.09
C GLU A 525 8.78 -20.10 -9.78
N VAL A 526 9.69 -20.10 -8.82
CA VAL A 526 9.51 -20.73 -7.51
C VAL A 526 8.46 -19.95 -6.72
N MET A 527 8.59 -18.62 -6.67
CA MET A 527 7.61 -17.73 -6.02
C MET A 527 6.22 -17.86 -6.66
N LEU A 528 6.14 -17.89 -8.00
CA LEU A 528 4.88 -18.08 -8.74
C LEU A 528 4.19 -19.38 -8.36
N SER A 529 4.96 -20.46 -8.25
CA SER A 529 4.44 -21.78 -7.86
C SER A 529 3.78 -21.73 -6.47
N GLY A 530 4.50 -21.20 -5.46
CA GLY A 530 3.97 -21.08 -4.10
C GLY A 530 2.73 -20.19 -4.02
N ASN A 531 2.77 -19.02 -4.66
CA ASN A 531 1.68 -18.05 -4.67
C ASN A 531 0.40 -18.65 -5.30
N LEU A 532 0.52 -19.26 -6.49
CA LEU A 532 -0.63 -19.86 -7.17
C LEU A 532 -1.20 -21.05 -6.39
N ILE A 533 -0.34 -21.90 -5.82
CA ILE A 533 -0.80 -23.02 -4.99
C ILE A 533 -1.58 -22.50 -3.78
N ALA A 534 -1.11 -21.45 -3.10
CA ALA A 534 -1.80 -20.87 -1.93
C ALA A 534 -3.24 -20.47 -2.24
N ILE A 535 -3.42 -19.59 -3.23
CA ILE A 535 -4.72 -18.99 -3.51
C ILE A 535 -5.67 -19.98 -4.19
N LEU A 536 -5.19 -20.79 -5.15
CA LEU A 536 -6.04 -21.68 -5.93
C LEU A 536 -6.47 -22.90 -5.12
N SER A 537 -5.56 -23.52 -4.36
CA SER A 537 -5.90 -24.68 -3.55
C SER A 537 -6.88 -24.31 -2.43
N SER A 538 -6.67 -23.18 -1.75
CA SER A 538 -7.61 -22.69 -0.72
C SER A 538 -8.98 -22.40 -1.32
N GLY A 539 -9.05 -21.67 -2.45
CA GLY A 539 -10.32 -21.38 -3.12
C GLY A 539 -11.08 -22.65 -3.51
N PHE A 540 -10.38 -23.64 -4.07
CA PHE A 540 -10.97 -24.92 -4.43
C PHE A 540 -11.46 -25.70 -3.20
N ILE A 541 -10.64 -25.82 -2.16
CA ILE A 541 -10.98 -26.55 -0.93
C ILE A 541 -12.17 -25.89 -0.23
N HIS A 542 -12.19 -24.56 -0.11
CA HIS A 542 -13.30 -23.85 0.52
C HIS A 542 -14.59 -24.02 -0.28
N TYR A 543 -14.52 -23.96 -1.60
CA TYR A 543 -15.66 -24.19 -2.49
C TYR A 543 -16.22 -25.61 -2.32
N VAL A 544 -15.37 -26.63 -2.42
CA VAL A 544 -15.79 -28.04 -2.31
C VAL A 544 -16.45 -28.31 -0.96
N TYR A 545 -15.83 -27.83 0.13
CA TYR A 545 -16.35 -28.04 1.48
C TYR A 545 -17.72 -27.34 1.66
N SER A 546 -17.83 -26.09 1.21
CA SER A 546 -19.02 -25.27 1.37
C SER A 546 -20.18 -25.63 0.42
N VAL A 547 -19.95 -26.44 -0.62
CA VAL A 547 -21.02 -26.93 -1.50
C VAL A 547 -21.43 -28.36 -1.16
N PHE A 548 -20.45 -29.24 -0.94
CA PHE A 548 -20.69 -30.68 -0.92
C PHE A 548 -20.62 -31.32 0.47
N ILE A 549 -19.97 -30.67 1.45
CA ILE A 549 -19.73 -31.25 2.78
C ILE A 549 -20.59 -30.56 3.83
N ASP A 550 -20.50 -29.23 3.93
CA ASP A 550 -21.19 -28.42 4.95
C ASP A 550 -21.75 -27.13 4.33
N PRO A 551 -22.76 -27.23 3.45
CA PRO A 551 -23.40 -26.05 2.88
C PRO A 551 -24.23 -25.32 3.92
N GLN A 552 -23.84 -24.08 4.24
CA GLN A 552 -24.63 -23.20 5.11
C GLN A 552 -25.81 -22.54 4.36
N ASP A 553 -26.74 -21.95 5.11
CA ASP A 553 -27.75 -21.01 4.58
C ASP A 553 -27.83 -19.79 5.50
N TYR A 554 -26.75 -19.01 5.50
CA TYR A 554 -26.58 -17.88 6.41
C TYR A 554 -27.42 -16.67 6.01
N ASP A 555 -28.13 -16.07 6.98
CA ASP A 555 -28.84 -14.79 6.80
C ASP A 555 -27.94 -13.62 7.21
N PHE A 556 -27.44 -12.89 6.22
CA PHE A 556 -26.58 -11.72 6.41
C PHE A 556 -27.25 -10.57 7.17
N ALA A 557 -28.57 -10.53 7.26
CA ALA A 557 -29.26 -9.51 8.04
C ALA A 557 -29.00 -9.64 9.56
N THR A 558 -28.55 -10.83 10.01
CA THR A 558 -28.31 -11.12 11.43
C THR A 558 -26.88 -10.84 11.88
N LEU A 559 -25.94 -10.61 10.95
CA LEU A 559 -24.51 -10.53 11.24
C LEU A 559 -24.16 -9.35 12.15
N ASP A 560 -24.64 -8.14 11.81
CA ASP A 560 -24.37 -6.93 12.58
C ASP A 560 -24.90 -7.01 14.03
N ALA A 561 -25.99 -7.75 14.25
CA ALA A 561 -26.60 -7.88 15.59
C ALA A 561 -25.70 -8.62 16.60
N SER A 562 -24.70 -9.35 16.11
CA SER A 562 -23.70 -10.03 16.96
C SER A 562 -22.49 -9.15 17.29
N ILE A 563 -22.41 -7.94 16.72
CA ILE A 563 -21.30 -7.00 16.90
C ILE A 563 -21.74 -5.88 17.83
N LYS A 564 -20.96 -5.63 18.88
CA LYS A 564 -21.28 -4.63 19.92
C LYS A 564 -20.33 -3.44 19.85
N LEU A 565 -20.89 -2.23 19.77
CA LEU A 565 -20.14 -1.00 20.00
C LEU A 565 -19.63 -0.95 21.45
N VAL A 566 -18.49 -0.32 21.67
CA VAL A 566 -17.89 -0.13 23.00
C VAL A 566 -18.56 1.05 23.71
N GLU A 567 -18.82 2.11 22.96
CA GLU A 567 -19.50 3.33 23.41
C GLU A 567 -20.68 3.59 22.46
N ASP A 568 -21.75 4.28 22.90
CA ASP A 568 -22.93 4.56 22.05
C ASP A 568 -22.66 5.67 21.00
N ASP A 569 -21.58 5.52 20.24
CA ASP A 569 -21.18 6.41 19.17
C ASP A 569 -21.77 5.92 17.83
N ARG A 570 -22.97 6.42 17.50
CA ARG A 570 -23.69 6.04 16.28
C ARG A 570 -23.37 6.90 15.06
N ARG A 571 -22.27 7.67 15.09
CA ARG A 571 -21.85 8.46 13.93
C ARG A 571 -21.57 7.54 12.73
N GLY A 572 -22.12 7.91 11.57
CA GLY A 572 -22.02 7.09 10.35
C GLY A 572 -22.91 5.84 10.32
N LEU A 573 -23.79 5.66 11.31
CA LEU A 573 -24.72 4.52 11.43
C LEU A 573 -26.20 4.96 11.40
N THR A 574 -26.49 6.13 10.82
CA THR A 574 -27.86 6.67 10.77
C THR A 574 -28.76 5.87 9.80
N GLU A 575 -30.08 5.95 9.98
CA GLU A 575 -31.05 5.31 9.07
C GLU A 575 -30.89 5.75 7.61
N ALA A 576 -30.48 7.00 7.38
CA ALA A 576 -30.20 7.51 6.04
C ALA A 576 -28.97 6.83 5.40
N GLU A 577 -27.95 6.54 6.21
CA GLU A 577 -26.72 5.87 5.75
C GLU A 577 -26.90 4.37 5.55
N LYS A 578 -27.88 3.78 6.25
CA LYS A 578 -28.29 2.38 6.11
C LYS A 578 -29.35 2.15 5.03
N ASP A 579 -29.77 3.18 4.27
CA ASP A 579 -30.80 3.04 3.23
C ASP A 579 -30.42 1.94 2.22
N PRO A 580 -31.18 0.82 2.15
CA PRO A 580 -30.88 -0.29 1.25
C PRO A 580 -30.83 0.12 -0.23
N ARG A 581 -31.62 1.14 -0.63
CA ARG A 581 -31.67 1.61 -2.03
C ARG A 581 -30.38 2.30 -2.42
N VAL A 582 -29.83 3.10 -1.51
CA VAL A 582 -28.56 3.82 -1.69
C VAL A 582 -27.42 2.81 -1.78
N LEU A 583 -27.35 1.88 -0.83
CA LEU A 583 -26.31 0.86 -0.77
C LEU A 583 -26.32 -0.07 -1.99
N GLN A 584 -27.49 -0.55 -2.43
CA GLN A 584 -27.61 -1.38 -3.64
C GLN A 584 -27.24 -0.62 -4.92
N LYS A 585 -27.50 0.69 -4.98
CA LYS A 585 -27.10 1.51 -6.13
C LYS A 585 -25.57 1.67 -6.16
N ALA A 586 -24.95 1.95 -5.02
CA ALA A 586 -23.50 2.05 -4.88
C ALA A 586 -22.81 0.72 -5.20
N GLU A 587 -23.35 -0.40 -4.71
CA GLU A 587 -22.85 -1.75 -4.97
C GLU A 587 -22.88 -2.09 -6.47
N ARG A 588 -24.03 -1.96 -7.14
CA ARG A 588 -24.12 -2.22 -8.58
C ARG A 588 -23.16 -1.36 -9.39
N TRP A 589 -22.93 -0.13 -8.94
CA TRP A 589 -22.02 0.80 -9.58
C TRP A 589 -20.55 0.36 -9.46
N ILE A 590 -20.09 -0.01 -8.25
CA ILE A 590 -18.70 -0.41 -8.03
C ILE A 590 -18.41 -1.79 -8.60
N VAL A 591 -19.34 -2.74 -8.46
CA VAL A 591 -19.22 -4.08 -9.05
C VAL A 591 -19.03 -3.97 -10.57
N ARG A 592 -19.93 -3.26 -11.26
CA ARG A 592 -19.85 -3.13 -12.72
C ARG A 592 -18.54 -2.47 -13.15
N ARG A 593 -18.11 -1.38 -12.51
CA ARG A 593 -16.92 -0.62 -12.91
C ARG A 593 -15.62 -1.30 -12.51
N GLY A 594 -15.57 -1.89 -11.33
CA GLY A 594 -14.43 -2.66 -10.84
C GLY A 594 -14.10 -3.84 -11.75
N TYR A 595 -15.09 -4.64 -12.13
CA TYR A 595 -14.88 -5.77 -13.06
C TYR A 595 -14.51 -5.31 -14.47
N ILE A 596 -15.15 -4.26 -15.01
CA ILE A 596 -14.80 -3.72 -16.34
C ILE A 596 -13.36 -3.21 -16.34
N LEU A 597 -12.94 -2.43 -15.34
CA LEU A 597 -11.58 -1.91 -15.26
C LEU A 597 -10.56 -3.03 -15.05
N THR A 598 -10.88 -4.03 -14.23
CA THR A 598 -10.05 -5.23 -14.07
C THR A 598 -9.84 -5.94 -15.41
N LEU A 599 -10.91 -6.15 -16.18
CA LEU A 599 -10.82 -6.74 -17.52
C LEU A 599 -9.98 -5.87 -18.46
N VAL A 600 -10.15 -4.55 -18.41
CA VAL A 600 -9.38 -3.62 -19.24
C VAL A 600 -7.89 -3.67 -18.92
N LEU A 601 -7.52 -3.62 -17.63
CA LEU A 601 -6.13 -3.57 -17.19
C LEU A 601 -5.40 -4.90 -17.33
N ILE A 602 -6.05 -6.03 -17.07
CA ILE A 602 -5.38 -7.35 -17.06
C ILE A 602 -5.48 -8.08 -18.39
N VAL A 603 -6.54 -7.83 -19.17
CA VAL A 603 -6.80 -8.58 -20.41
C VAL A 603 -6.72 -7.68 -21.62
N VAL A 604 -7.52 -6.62 -21.70
CA VAL A 604 -7.66 -5.83 -22.93
C VAL A 604 -6.36 -5.09 -23.27
N TRP A 605 -5.77 -4.36 -22.31
CA TRP A 605 -4.55 -3.59 -22.58
C TRP A 605 -3.36 -4.50 -22.96
N PRO A 606 -3.03 -5.57 -22.21
CA PRO A 606 -1.98 -6.50 -22.63
C PRO A 606 -2.23 -7.08 -24.02
N LEU A 607 -3.46 -7.52 -24.32
CA LEU A 607 -3.80 -8.03 -25.66
C LEU A 607 -3.60 -6.98 -26.76
N LEU A 608 -3.98 -5.72 -26.51
CA LEU A 608 -3.76 -4.62 -27.46
C LEU A 608 -2.27 -4.28 -27.65
N SER A 609 -1.40 -4.67 -26.71
CA SER A 609 0.05 -4.49 -26.82
C SER A 609 0.76 -5.60 -27.61
N VAL A 610 0.13 -6.78 -27.79
CA VAL A 610 0.73 -7.92 -28.52
C VAL A 610 1.11 -7.56 -29.96
N PRO A 611 0.26 -6.88 -30.77
CA PRO A 611 0.62 -6.51 -32.14
C PRO A 611 1.75 -5.49 -32.23
N ALA A 612 1.99 -4.71 -31.16
CA ALA A 612 3.06 -3.72 -31.13
C ALA A 612 4.46 -4.38 -31.12
N GLY A 613 4.59 -5.63 -30.64
CA GLY A 613 5.88 -6.32 -30.60
C GLY A 613 6.91 -5.54 -29.78
N VAL A 614 8.03 -5.17 -30.41
CA VAL A 614 8.95 -4.16 -29.88
C VAL A 614 8.43 -2.80 -30.30
N PHE A 615 8.21 -1.92 -29.33
CA PHE A 615 7.62 -0.60 -29.56
C PHE A 615 8.45 0.20 -30.56
N SER A 616 7.77 0.87 -31.48
CA SER A 616 8.40 1.93 -32.27
C SER A 616 8.68 3.15 -31.39
N LYS A 617 9.54 4.04 -31.86
CA LYS A 617 9.79 5.35 -31.21
C LYS A 617 8.49 6.11 -30.94
N SER A 618 7.57 6.15 -31.92
CA SER A 618 6.26 6.79 -31.77
C SER A 618 5.35 6.09 -30.75
N TYR A 619 5.38 4.77 -30.67
CA TYR A 619 4.59 4.02 -29.69
C TYR A 619 5.13 4.25 -28.27
N PHE A 620 6.46 4.28 -28.10
CA PHE A 620 7.07 4.61 -26.82
C PHE A 620 6.79 6.06 -26.40
N ALA A 621 6.84 7.02 -27.33
CA ALA A 621 6.42 8.40 -27.04
C ALA A 621 4.96 8.47 -26.57
N PHE A 622 4.06 7.68 -27.17
CA PHE A 622 2.67 7.57 -26.71
C PHE A 622 2.56 6.94 -25.32
N TRP A 623 3.36 5.92 -25.02
CA TRP A 623 3.45 5.32 -23.68
C TRP A 623 3.85 6.34 -22.61
N VAL A 624 4.90 7.10 -22.88
CA VAL A 624 5.38 8.18 -22.00
C VAL A 624 4.30 9.25 -21.84
N LEU A 625 3.60 9.63 -22.92
CA LEU A 625 2.50 10.59 -22.85
C LEU A 625 1.37 10.11 -21.93
N ILE A 626 1.00 8.82 -21.98
CA ILE A 626 0.01 8.25 -21.06
C ILE A 626 0.50 8.37 -19.62
N ALA A 627 1.75 7.96 -19.34
CA ALA A 627 2.34 8.04 -18.01
C ALA A 627 2.33 9.48 -17.46
N MET A 628 2.70 10.46 -18.29
CA MET A 628 2.65 11.88 -17.91
C MET A 628 1.23 12.36 -17.65
N CYS A 629 0.33 12.27 -18.63
CA CYS A 629 -1.03 12.77 -18.52
C CYS A 629 -1.79 12.15 -17.34
N TRP A 630 -1.59 10.86 -17.09
CA TRP A 630 -2.22 10.16 -15.97
C TRP A 630 -1.63 10.62 -14.63
N GLY A 631 -0.31 10.73 -14.50
CA GLY A 631 0.34 11.22 -13.28
C GLY A 631 -0.09 12.64 -12.91
N PHE A 632 -0.10 13.55 -13.89
CA PHE A 632 -0.58 14.93 -13.70
C PHE A 632 -2.07 14.99 -13.38
N GLY A 633 -2.91 14.23 -14.10
CA GLY A 633 -4.34 14.18 -13.85
C GLY A 633 -4.68 13.65 -12.46
N ALA A 634 -4.02 12.57 -12.03
CA ALA A 634 -4.17 11.99 -10.70
C ALA A 634 -3.76 12.98 -9.60
N ALA A 635 -2.63 13.67 -9.75
CA ALA A 635 -2.18 14.67 -8.79
C ALA A 635 -3.16 15.85 -8.65
N ILE A 636 -3.70 16.36 -9.77
CA ILE A 636 -4.69 17.45 -9.75
C ILE A 636 -5.95 16.98 -9.01
N ILE A 637 -6.48 15.82 -9.36
CA ILE A 637 -7.68 15.26 -8.75
C ILE A 637 -7.49 15.09 -7.24
N ILE A 638 -6.39 14.44 -6.83
CA ILE A 638 -6.16 14.11 -5.43
C ILE A 638 -5.78 15.33 -4.60
N THR A 639 -5.18 16.35 -5.20
CA THR A 639 -4.90 17.61 -4.49
C THR A 639 -6.17 18.44 -4.33
N VAL A 640 -6.95 18.63 -5.40
CA VAL A 640 -8.05 19.60 -5.43
C VAL A 640 -9.34 19.04 -4.84
N LEU A 641 -9.70 17.79 -5.15
CA LEU A 641 -11.00 17.23 -4.77
C LEU A 641 -11.22 17.19 -3.24
N PRO A 642 -10.27 16.71 -2.41
CA PRO A 642 -10.49 16.67 -0.96
C PRO A 642 -10.64 18.05 -0.32
N LEU A 643 -9.89 19.05 -0.83
CA LEU A 643 -10.01 20.45 -0.38
C LEU A 643 -11.37 21.04 -0.75
N SER A 644 -11.83 20.77 -1.98
CA SER A 644 -13.14 21.25 -2.43
C SER A 644 -14.28 20.62 -1.61
N GLU A 645 -14.20 19.32 -1.33
CA GLU A 645 -15.22 18.61 -0.55
C GLU A 645 -15.22 19.00 0.94
N SER A 646 -14.09 19.46 1.47
CA SER A 646 -13.92 19.85 2.88
C SER A 646 -13.93 21.37 3.08
N SER A 647 -14.28 22.14 2.04
CA SER A 647 -14.17 23.60 2.06
C SER A 647 -15.02 24.26 3.15
N ASP A 648 -16.24 23.77 3.37
CA ASP A 648 -17.12 24.25 4.45
C ASP A 648 -16.53 23.98 5.84
N ASP A 649 -15.99 22.78 6.05
CA ASP A 649 -15.37 22.36 7.32
C ASP A 649 -14.10 23.19 7.60
N ILE A 650 -13.28 23.42 6.57
CA ILE A 650 -12.07 24.26 6.63
C ILE A 650 -12.44 25.71 6.92
N ASN A 651 -13.43 26.26 6.23
CA ASN A 651 -13.90 27.64 6.42
C ASN A 651 -14.45 27.85 7.84
N MET A 652 -15.15 26.86 8.39
CA MET A 652 -15.62 26.90 9.77
C MET A 652 -14.46 26.97 10.76
N VAL A 653 -13.45 26.11 10.62
CA VAL A 653 -12.26 26.13 11.51
C VAL A 653 -11.49 27.44 11.38
N LEU A 654 -11.25 27.91 10.15
CA LEU A 654 -10.52 29.16 9.88
C LEU A 654 -11.26 30.39 10.43
N SER A 655 -12.57 30.50 10.17
CA SER A 655 -13.38 31.60 10.68
C SER A 655 -13.51 31.55 12.21
N GLY A 656 -13.61 30.36 12.82
CA GLY A 656 -13.58 30.18 14.26
C GLY A 656 -12.25 30.65 14.88
N ALA A 657 -11.12 30.27 14.30
CA ALA A 657 -9.80 30.70 14.74
C ALA A 657 -9.60 32.22 14.61
N VAL A 658 -10.01 32.80 13.48
CA VAL A 658 -9.94 34.26 13.25
C VAL A 658 -10.84 35.01 14.22
N ASN A 659 -12.06 34.53 14.46
CA ASN A 659 -12.98 35.15 15.42
C ASN A 659 -12.41 35.11 16.84
N ALA A 660 -11.79 34.00 17.26
CA ALA A 660 -11.13 33.88 18.55
C ALA A 660 -9.94 34.84 18.69
N MET A 661 -9.11 35.00 17.65
CA MET A 661 -8.03 36.01 17.64
C MET A 661 -8.57 37.43 17.75
N LEU A 662 -9.77 37.69 17.22
CA LEU A 662 -10.46 38.98 17.28
C LEU A 662 -11.33 39.17 18.54
N GLY A 663 -11.29 38.23 19.50
CA GLY A 663 -12.10 38.29 20.72
C GLY A 663 -13.61 38.13 20.50
N LYS A 664 -14.03 37.61 19.35
CA LYS A 664 -15.43 37.33 19.00
C LYS A 664 -15.74 35.86 19.27
N GLU A 665 -16.94 35.58 19.76
CA GLU A 665 -17.38 34.19 19.88
C GLU A 665 -17.44 33.52 18.49
N PRO A 666 -16.97 32.27 18.37
CA PRO A 666 -17.00 31.56 17.10
C PRO A 666 -18.46 31.34 16.66
N VAL A 667 -18.82 31.85 15.49
CA VAL A 667 -20.13 31.65 14.87
C VAL A 667 -20.28 30.18 14.48
N ARG A 668 -21.11 29.44 15.21
CA ARG A 668 -21.42 28.04 14.93
C ARG A 668 -22.74 27.93 14.14
N PRO A 669 -22.83 27.14 13.07
CA PRO A 669 -24.08 26.92 12.36
C PRO A 669 -25.13 26.27 13.28
N ALA A 670 -26.39 26.72 13.23
CA ALA A 670 -27.50 26.18 14.01
C ALA A 670 -27.73 24.66 13.80
N ALA A 671 -27.32 24.11 12.65
CA ALA A 671 -27.38 22.68 12.35
C ALA A 671 -26.41 21.84 13.20
N ALA A 672 -25.27 22.39 13.64
CA ALA A 672 -24.32 21.70 14.50
C ALA A 672 -24.81 21.59 15.96
N MET A 673 -25.64 22.54 16.41
CA MET A 673 -26.28 22.47 17.74
C MET A 673 -27.41 21.42 17.78
N ALA A 674 -28.13 21.21 16.67
CA ALA A 674 -29.21 20.23 16.59
C ALA A 674 -28.73 18.76 16.64
N ALA A 675 -27.50 18.48 16.18
CA ALA A 675 -26.89 17.16 16.26
C ALA A 675 -26.31 16.85 17.65
N ALA A 676 -25.81 17.87 18.36
CA ALA A 676 -25.28 17.71 19.72
C ALA A 676 -26.39 17.65 20.79
N GLY A 677 -27.52 18.33 20.58
CA GLY A 677 -28.62 18.40 21.57
C GLY A 677 -29.51 17.16 21.68
N LYS A 678 -29.38 16.17 20.80
CA LYS A 678 -30.18 14.91 20.89
C LYS A 678 -29.56 13.83 21.76
N ALA A 679 -28.33 14.03 22.26
CA ALA A 679 -27.65 13.05 23.11
C ALA A 679 -27.96 13.22 24.61
N ASP A 680 -28.46 14.39 25.05
CA ASP A 680 -28.69 14.69 26.47
C ASP A 680 -30.17 14.57 26.91
N ASP A 681 -31.14 14.55 25.99
CA ASP A 681 -32.57 14.66 26.34
C ASP A 681 -33.29 13.33 26.64
N ASP A 682 -32.67 12.16 26.42
CA ASP A 682 -33.30 10.85 26.68
C ASP A 682 -33.01 10.27 28.08
N ALA A 683 -32.44 11.07 28.99
CA ALA A 683 -32.19 10.69 30.38
C ALA A 683 -33.08 11.46 31.36
N THR A 684 -34.40 11.22 31.34
CA THR A 684 -35.24 11.43 32.54
C THR A 684 -36.15 10.23 32.79
N PRO A 685 -36.15 9.67 34.01
CA PRO A 685 -36.91 8.46 34.33
C PRO A 685 -38.40 8.77 34.57
N GLU A 686 -39.26 7.86 34.12
CA GLU A 686 -40.63 7.72 34.56
C GLU A 686 -40.74 7.85 36.08
N LYS A 687 -41.55 8.82 36.54
CA LYS A 687 -42.04 8.85 37.93
C LYS A 687 -43.56 8.69 37.94
N GLU A 688 -43.94 7.53 38.44
CA GLU A 688 -45.06 7.29 39.37
C GLU A 688 -46.47 7.66 38.90
N MET A 689 -47.17 6.64 38.39
CA MET A 689 -48.59 6.42 38.71
C MET A 689 -48.74 6.23 40.22
N VAL A 690 -49.51 7.11 40.87
CA VAL A 690 -50.16 6.85 42.16
C VAL A 690 -51.61 7.30 42.07
N ASP A 691 -52.47 6.42 42.56
CA ASP A 691 -53.93 6.41 42.61
C ASP A 691 -54.60 7.58 43.40
N GLU A 692 -55.92 7.71 43.13
CA GLU A 692 -57.01 8.28 43.98
C GLU A 692 -56.89 9.77 44.41
N GLU A 693 -57.82 10.69 44.17
CA GLU A 693 -59.30 10.69 44.31
C GLU A 693 -59.90 11.80 43.42
#